data_AF-A0A171KQE7-F1
#
_entry.id   AF-A0A171KQE7-F1
#
_cell.length_a   1.000
_cell.length_b   1.000
_cell.length_c   1.000
_cell.angle_alpha   90.00
_cell.angle_beta   90.00
_cell.angle_gamma   90.00
#
_symmetry.space_group_name_H-M   'P 1'
#
loop_
_entity.id
_entity.type
_entity.pdbx_description
1 polymer ?
#
loop_
_entity_poly.entity_id
_entity_poly.type
_entity_poly.pdbx_seq_one_letter_code
_entity_poly.pdbx_strand_id
1 'polypeptide(L)'
;MLRHLIAPLFDPRTLLVVADSVLPVMQSLPVNLRDRVTWVECTPGVVPVLPEALCGLAPGGRLDLALVGVRPSILPETLARLEAFRPCAAILLPSNEADPNPAATAALCREWATRNQCALLGPNAFGVQRPHAGLNLSQHPILARRGKVALVTQSRALMAAVMDWADDAHIGFSVAVALGDEAVIGLPQVLDFLAGDGWTDSIALYVEDVGFAREFMSALRAAAMVKPVVVLKAGRVLDASGADNAFDAALRRAGAVRVRYFVQLFSALKVLGYARRPRGRSVALLSNGSGPPQLALDLMGPAAAVLPADLVSATRKRLAELLEPAARPANPVITYAPLTPDRIGDLLLCLLDDANVEGVLVLLAPDGRSDLAGVVGRLAQLAPKARKPVITCLMGDAGMRPLRRLMDDAGTPAFRTPESAADAFGVLATHHYNQQLLVQTQPPEQHGDAPDIEGAERVVAAARAQARQELEPAECRALLRAFRVPVAGPYVGCEPPADAMEPPAAIRVRTDCRFGPVLSLGAGGAAAVMQAPDRGADLAPLNAFLARQLMERSRLWQRVLRDHISPSAEEALRVALEQVSDLVTELPDVVEIDIDPLYIGDAGLTAGGMRIRLAEAPAEARPAASGYPHMAIHPYPAQWVRQRQFADGAPWEIRPIRPDDAEPLQAFIRGLSEETRYMRFVSMMRELTPRMLARYTQIDYHREFALVATTRVPNPANRGLPMEIIIGLAHYLRNADGRGAEYALVVADDWQRRRLGRELMGTLIEAAAAQGLEYIDGLVLANNRPMLGLMTSLGFVNDVDAEDPTMRRVWLGLRPAPAL
;
A
#
# COMPACT_ATOMS: atom_id res chain seq x y z
N MET A 1 19.42 -1.68 14.85
CA MET A 1 18.11 -1.87 14.19
C MET A 1 17.52 -3.15 14.75
N LEU A 2 16.41 -3.07 15.47
CA LEU A 2 15.74 -4.26 16.02
C LEU A 2 15.34 -5.20 14.87
N ARG A 3 15.64 -6.49 15.02
CA ARG A 3 15.28 -7.51 14.03
C ARG A 3 13.75 -7.63 13.97
N HIS A 4 13.17 -7.64 12.77
CA HIS A 4 11.72 -7.80 12.61
C HIS A 4 11.22 -9.11 13.27
N LEU A 5 10.00 -9.13 13.82
CA LEU A 5 9.45 -10.27 14.57
C LEU A 5 9.59 -11.60 13.80
N ILE A 6 9.24 -11.59 12.51
CA ILE A 6 9.29 -12.78 11.65
C ILE A 6 10.61 -12.96 10.89
N ALA A 7 11.64 -12.14 11.17
CA ALA A 7 12.94 -12.29 10.53
C ALA A 7 13.55 -13.71 10.65
N PRO A 8 13.37 -14.46 11.75
CA PRO A 8 13.87 -15.84 11.85
C PRO A 8 13.30 -16.79 10.78
N LEU A 9 12.13 -16.50 10.18
CA LEU A 9 11.59 -17.28 9.05
C LEU A 9 12.43 -17.14 7.77
N PHE A 10 13.13 -16.02 7.60
CA PHE A 10 13.85 -15.65 6.38
C PHE A 10 15.37 -15.65 6.55
N ASP A 11 15.87 -15.51 7.77
CA ASP A 11 17.30 -15.49 8.09
C ASP A 11 17.54 -16.16 9.46
N PRO A 12 17.31 -17.48 9.60
CA PRO A 12 17.51 -18.16 10.88
C PRO A 12 19.00 -18.23 11.24
N ARG A 13 19.33 -18.09 12.54
CA ARG A 13 20.70 -18.33 13.06
C ARG A 13 20.90 -19.75 13.54
N THR A 14 19.84 -20.40 14.03
CA THR A 14 19.78 -21.80 14.43
C THR A 14 18.52 -22.43 13.87
N LEU A 15 18.63 -23.67 13.41
CA LEU A 15 17.54 -24.39 12.71
C LEU A 15 17.38 -25.79 13.29
N LEU A 16 16.15 -26.15 13.65
CA LEU A 16 15.75 -27.52 13.97
C LEU A 16 14.82 -28.02 12.87
N VAL A 17 15.15 -29.15 12.25
CA VAL A 17 14.32 -29.77 11.21
C VAL A 17 13.74 -31.08 11.73
N VAL A 18 12.42 -31.14 11.77
CA VAL A 18 11.62 -32.29 12.20
C VAL A 18 10.71 -32.67 11.04
N ALA A 19 11.09 -33.67 10.25
CA ALA A 19 10.33 -34.07 9.08
C ALA A 19 10.30 -35.58 8.90
N ASP A 20 9.15 -36.10 8.46
CA ASP A 20 8.96 -37.50 8.06
C ASP A 20 9.18 -37.75 6.56
N SER A 21 9.65 -36.72 5.85
CA SER A 21 9.96 -36.72 4.42
C SER A 21 11.26 -35.99 4.11
N VAL A 22 11.88 -36.31 2.98
CA VAL A 22 13.12 -35.66 2.55
C VAL A 22 12.81 -34.24 2.06
N LEU A 23 13.42 -33.24 2.70
CA LEU A 23 13.24 -31.84 2.35
C LEU A 23 14.45 -31.32 1.53
N PRO A 24 14.24 -30.38 0.59
CA PRO A 24 15.32 -29.74 -0.17
C PRO A 24 16.44 -29.15 0.68
N VAL A 25 16.12 -28.62 1.87
CA VAL A 25 17.12 -28.09 2.82
C VAL A 25 18.14 -29.15 3.25
N MET A 26 17.77 -30.43 3.26
CA MET A 26 18.67 -31.55 3.62
C MET A 26 19.74 -31.79 2.56
N GLN A 27 19.50 -31.36 1.32
CA GLN A 27 20.40 -31.58 0.19
C GLN A 27 21.39 -30.44 0.01
N SER A 28 21.01 -29.21 0.36
CA SER A 28 21.85 -28.03 0.23
C SER A 28 21.59 -27.04 1.35
N LEU A 29 22.62 -26.81 2.16
CA LEU A 29 22.61 -25.83 3.25
C LEU A 29 23.54 -24.65 2.97
N PRO A 30 23.09 -23.42 3.27
CA PRO A 30 23.96 -22.26 3.36
C PRO A 30 25.12 -22.48 4.33
N VAL A 31 26.30 -21.98 3.98
CA VAL A 31 27.55 -22.20 4.76
C VAL A 31 27.41 -21.75 6.22
N ASN A 32 26.69 -20.65 6.46
CA ASN A 32 26.44 -20.08 7.78
C ASN A 32 25.52 -20.92 8.69
N LEU A 33 24.80 -21.91 8.15
CA LEU A 33 23.86 -22.76 8.90
C LEU A 33 24.36 -24.18 9.15
N ARG A 34 25.44 -24.61 8.48
CA ARG A 34 25.91 -26.01 8.52
C ARG A 34 26.16 -26.53 9.93
N ASP A 35 26.80 -25.72 10.78
CA ASP A 35 27.14 -26.09 12.16
C ASP A 35 26.06 -25.69 13.18
N ARG A 36 24.91 -25.21 12.71
CA ARG A 36 23.82 -24.65 13.53
C ARG A 36 22.46 -25.26 13.18
N VAL A 37 22.48 -26.41 12.54
CA VAL A 37 21.29 -27.19 12.22
C VAL A 37 21.24 -28.47 13.04
N THR A 38 20.06 -28.81 13.54
CA THR A 38 19.79 -30.09 14.18
C THR A 38 18.76 -30.83 13.36
N TRP A 39 19.07 -32.07 12.96
CA TRP A 39 18.18 -32.92 12.19
C TRP A 39 17.53 -33.95 13.11
N VAL A 40 16.22 -34.12 13.00
CA VAL A 40 15.47 -35.15 13.72
C VAL A 40 14.84 -36.09 12.70
N GLU A 41 15.36 -37.30 12.62
CA GLU A 41 14.76 -38.36 11.79
C GLU A 41 13.40 -38.76 12.38
N CYS A 42 12.36 -38.66 11.55
CA CYS A 42 11.00 -39.04 11.94
C CYS A 42 10.57 -40.26 11.16
N THR A 43 10.13 -41.31 11.85
CA THR A 43 9.35 -42.37 11.20
C THR A 43 7.93 -41.86 11.02
N PRO A 44 7.30 -41.98 9.84
CA PRO A 44 5.97 -41.46 9.61
C PRO A 44 4.99 -41.84 10.72
N GLY A 45 4.38 -40.83 11.36
CA GLY A 45 3.36 -40.93 12.45
C GLY A 45 3.80 -41.64 13.73
N VAL A 46 5.10 -41.80 13.91
CA VAL A 46 5.68 -41.98 15.24
C VAL A 46 6.12 -40.60 15.72
N VAL A 47 5.79 -40.26 16.96
CA VAL A 47 6.13 -38.94 17.51
C VAL A 47 7.65 -38.81 17.62
N PRO A 48 8.25 -37.74 17.08
CA PRO A 48 9.70 -37.57 17.03
C PRO A 48 10.30 -37.39 18.41
N VAL A 49 11.43 -38.06 18.67
CA VAL A 49 12.24 -37.85 19.88
C VAL A 49 13.18 -36.68 19.61
N LEU A 50 12.98 -35.57 20.31
CA LEU A 50 13.85 -34.40 20.21
C LEU A 50 15.09 -34.58 21.10
N PRO A 51 16.30 -34.20 20.63
CA PRO A 51 17.52 -34.29 21.43
C PRO A 51 17.52 -33.24 22.54
N GLU A 52 18.18 -33.51 23.67
CA GLU A 52 18.27 -32.58 24.81
C GLU A 52 19.06 -31.29 24.50
N ALA A 53 19.99 -31.35 23.55
CA ALA A 53 20.82 -30.22 23.12
C ALA A 53 20.74 -30.04 21.59
N LEU A 54 20.70 -28.78 21.14
CA LEU A 54 20.64 -28.40 19.72
C LEU A 54 21.97 -27.79 19.25
N CYS A 55 22.36 -28.10 18.02
CA CYS A 55 23.56 -27.55 17.40
C CYS A 55 23.51 -26.01 17.33
N GLY A 56 24.56 -25.36 17.83
CA GLY A 56 24.68 -23.89 17.79
C GLY A 56 23.79 -23.14 18.78
N LEU A 57 23.12 -23.82 19.71
CA LEU A 57 22.30 -23.23 20.75
C LEU A 57 22.96 -23.36 22.14
N ALA A 58 23.11 -22.24 22.85
CA ALA A 58 23.61 -22.25 24.23
C ALA A 58 22.57 -22.88 25.19
N PRO A 59 22.97 -23.47 26.32
CA PRO A 59 22.04 -23.98 27.33
C PRO A 59 21.06 -22.89 27.79
N GLY A 60 19.75 -23.17 27.73
CA GLY A 60 18.69 -22.19 28.03
C GLY A 60 18.48 -21.12 26.94
N GLY A 61 19.21 -21.19 25.83
CA GLY A 61 19.02 -20.33 24.67
C GLY A 61 17.71 -20.64 23.94
N ARG A 62 17.20 -19.63 23.23
CA ARG A 62 15.97 -19.73 22.42
C ARG A 62 16.28 -20.18 21.00
N LEU A 63 15.59 -21.21 20.49
CA LEU A 63 15.74 -21.66 19.09
C LEU A 63 15.25 -20.57 18.12
N ASP A 64 15.98 -20.27 17.04
CA ASP A 64 15.54 -19.26 16.06
C ASP A 64 14.39 -19.79 15.17
N LEU A 65 14.56 -20.98 14.56
CA LEU A 65 13.57 -21.55 13.65
C LEU A 65 13.39 -23.06 13.83
N ALA A 66 12.14 -23.51 13.93
CA ALA A 66 11.75 -24.91 13.78
C ALA A 66 11.06 -25.14 12.41
N LEU A 67 11.57 -26.05 11.60
CA LEU A 67 10.93 -26.51 10.36
C LEU A 67 10.30 -27.88 10.60
N VAL A 68 8.96 -27.94 10.54
CA VAL A 68 8.19 -29.14 10.90
C VAL A 68 7.39 -29.61 9.69
N GLY A 69 7.59 -30.86 9.30
CA GLY A 69 6.82 -31.53 8.26
C GLY A 69 6.42 -32.93 8.74
N VAL A 70 5.36 -33.00 9.54
CA VAL A 70 4.85 -34.25 10.12
C VAL A 70 3.37 -34.41 9.84
N ARG A 71 2.85 -35.64 9.96
CA ARG A 71 1.42 -35.93 9.83
C ARG A 71 0.56 -35.16 10.86
N PRO A 72 -0.65 -34.70 10.50
CA PRO A 72 -1.56 -33.97 11.41
C PRO A 72 -1.86 -34.72 12.71
N SER A 73 -1.89 -36.06 12.67
CA SER A 73 -2.16 -36.91 13.84
C SER A 73 -1.11 -36.81 14.95
N ILE A 74 0.14 -36.49 14.62
CA ILE A 74 1.25 -36.37 15.60
C ILE A 74 1.74 -34.93 15.79
N LEU A 75 1.17 -33.97 15.05
CA LEU A 75 1.52 -32.56 15.15
C LEU A 75 1.33 -32.00 16.59
N PRO A 76 0.23 -32.30 17.32
CA PRO A 76 0.04 -31.76 18.67
C PRO A 76 1.13 -32.17 19.65
N GLU A 77 1.51 -33.44 19.65
CA GLU A 77 2.57 -33.94 20.54
C GLU A 77 3.95 -33.42 20.11
N THR A 78 4.17 -33.27 18.80
CA THR A 78 5.40 -32.66 18.26
C THR A 78 5.55 -31.21 18.72
N LEU A 79 4.48 -30.40 18.65
CA LEU A 79 4.47 -29.02 19.15
C LEU A 79 4.70 -28.96 20.65
N ALA A 80 4.09 -29.86 21.44
CA ALA A 80 4.31 -29.94 22.88
C ALA A 80 5.79 -30.20 23.22
N ARG A 81 6.47 -31.11 22.49
CA ARG A 81 7.90 -31.37 22.70
C ARG A 81 8.78 -30.17 22.30
N LEU A 82 8.37 -29.39 21.31
CA LEU A 82 9.09 -28.18 20.89
C LEU A 82 9.03 -27.04 21.92
N GLU A 83 8.08 -27.07 22.87
CA GLU A 83 7.96 -26.03 23.91
C GLU A 83 9.24 -25.90 24.75
N ALA A 84 9.99 -26.99 24.95
CA ALA A 84 11.25 -26.98 25.70
C ALA A 84 12.32 -26.03 25.10
N PHE A 85 12.29 -25.80 23.79
CA PHE A 85 13.24 -24.95 23.07
C PHE A 85 12.70 -23.55 22.75
N ARG A 86 11.41 -23.33 23.02
CA ARG A 86 10.66 -22.06 22.84
C ARG A 86 11.02 -21.33 21.54
N PRO A 87 10.82 -21.90 20.33
CA PRO A 87 11.27 -21.27 19.09
C PRO A 87 10.79 -19.82 18.91
N CYS A 88 11.63 -18.98 18.32
CA CYS A 88 11.26 -17.63 17.86
C CYS A 88 10.28 -17.72 16.69
N ALA A 89 10.51 -18.66 15.77
CA ALA A 89 9.63 -18.92 14.64
C ALA A 89 9.50 -20.43 14.33
N ALA A 90 8.39 -20.79 13.69
CA ALA A 90 8.14 -22.15 13.21
C ALA A 90 7.51 -22.13 11.80
N ILE A 91 7.88 -23.09 10.95
CA ILE A 91 7.26 -23.32 9.64
C ILE A 91 6.64 -24.72 9.68
N LEU A 92 5.33 -24.79 9.47
CA LEU A 92 4.58 -26.03 9.38
C LEU A 92 4.28 -26.35 7.91
N LEU A 93 5.02 -27.30 7.35
CA LEU A 93 4.88 -27.78 5.98
C LEU A 93 3.69 -28.76 5.85
N PRO A 94 3.07 -28.89 4.67
CA PRO A 94 1.96 -29.81 4.48
C PRO A 94 2.45 -31.26 4.54
N SER A 95 1.59 -32.13 5.05
CA SER A 95 1.82 -33.57 5.07
C SER A 95 1.30 -34.23 3.79
N ASN A 96 1.73 -35.46 3.52
CA ASN A 96 1.20 -36.27 2.42
C ASN A 96 -0.25 -36.76 2.67
N GLU A 97 -0.71 -36.71 3.92
CA GLU A 97 -2.08 -36.99 4.32
C GLU A 97 -2.88 -35.68 4.49
N ALA A 98 -4.13 -35.69 4.04
CA ALA A 98 -5.05 -34.60 4.28
C ALA A 98 -5.41 -34.50 5.76
N ASP A 99 -5.46 -33.28 6.29
CA ASP A 99 -5.88 -33.03 7.67
C ASP A 99 -7.38 -33.33 7.81
N PRO A 100 -7.78 -34.28 8.69
CA PRO A 100 -9.19 -34.58 8.93
C PRO A 100 -9.93 -33.45 9.64
N ASN A 101 -9.24 -32.54 10.34
CA ASN A 101 -9.86 -31.39 11.01
C ASN A 101 -8.96 -30.13 10.98
N PRO A 102 -8.90 -29.44 9.82
CA PRO A 102 -8.06 -28.24 9.65
C PRO A 102 -8.37 -27.12 10.66
N ALA A 103 -9.64 -26.95 11.04
CA ALA A 103 -10.04 -25.90 11.98
C ALA A 103 -9.49 -26.12 13.40
N ALA A 104 -9.50 -27.37 13.87
CA ALA A 104 -8.93 -27.73 15.16
C ALA A 104 -7.40 -27.56 15.15
N THR A 105 -6.74 -27.97 14.07
CA THR A 105 -5.30 -27.79 13.89
C THR A 105 -4.91 -26.30 13.91
N ALA A 106 -5.66 -25.45 13.21
CA ALA A 106 -5.43 -24.00 13.22
C ALA A 106 -5.64 -23.38 14.61
N ALA A 107 -6.65 -23.81 15.37
CA ALA A 107 -6.87 -23.37 16.75
C ALA A 107 -5.69 -23.75 17.67
N LEU A 108 -5.25 -25.01 17.61
CA LEU A 108 -4.08 -25.51 18.33
C LEU A 108 -2.82 -24.68 18.01
N CYS A 109 -2.56 -24.41 16.72
CA CYS A 109 -1.41 -23.61 16.31
C CYS A 109 -1.45 -22.19 16.90
N ARG A 110 -2.64 -21.56 16.93
CA ARG A 110 -2.82 -20.22 17.54
C ARG A 110 -2.54 -20.20 19.03
N GLU A 111 -3.10 -21.14 19.77
CA GLU A 111 -2.90 -21.24 21.21
C GLU A 111 -1.43 -21.51 21.56
N TRP A 112 -0.81 -22.47 20.85
CA TRP A 112 0.58 -22.82 21.05
C TRP A 112 1.53 -21.67 20.71
N ALA A 113 1.32 -21.01 19.57
CA ALA A 113 2.14 -19.87 19.15
C ALA A 113 2.03 -18.70 20.12
N THR A 114 0.83 -18.41 20.62
CA THR A 114 0.59 -17.35 21.61
C THR A 114 1.32 -17.64 22.93
N ARG A 115 1.17 -18.86 23.47
CA ARG A 115 1.82 -19.29 24.71
C ARG A 115 3.35 -19.22 24.62
N ASN A 116 3.90 -19.59 23.47
CA ASN A 116 5.35 -19.65 23.25
C ASN A 116 5.94 -18.37 22.65
N GLN A 117 5.11 -17.35 22.34
CA GLN A 117 5.50 -16.13 21.64
C GLN A 117 6.24 -16.43 20.32
N CYS A 118 5.76 -17.44 19.57
CA CYS A 118 6.40 -17.96 18.36
C CYS A 118 5.70 -17.44 17.11
N ALA A 119 6.48 -16.92 16.15
CA ALA A 119 5.97 -16.59 14.81
C ALA A 119 5.77 -17.88 13.98
N LEU A 120 4.53 -18.31 13.79
CA LEU A 120 4.21 -19.57 13.12
C LEU A 120 3.66 -19.36 11.70
N LEU A 121 4.37 -19.88 10.70
CA LEU A 121 3.94 -19.92 9.30
C LEU A 121 3.27 -21.26 9.00
N GLY A 122 2.02 -21.23 8.50
CA GLY A 122 1.20 -22.41 8.25
C GLY A 122 0.03 -22.53 9.25
N PRO A 123 -0.56 -23.73 9.44
CA PRO A 123 -0.16 -25.03 8.86
C PRO A 123 -0.30 -25.09 7.33
N ASN A 124 0.20 -26.18 6.75
CA ASN A 124 0.17 -26.45 5.31
C ASN A 124 0.84 -25.36 4.45
N ALA A 125 1.88 -24.70 4.98
CA ALA A 125 2.62 -23.68 4.24
C ALA A 125 3.53 -24.33 3.18
N PHE A 126 3.68 -23.70 2.02
CA PHE A 126 4.70 -24.13 1.05
C PHE A 126 6.12 -24.10 1.65
N GLY A 127 6.34 -23.19 2.60
CA GLY A 127 7.62 -22.84 3.18
C GLY A 127 8.17 -21.54 2.60
N VAL A 128 9.46 -21.31 2.79
CA VAL A 128 10.16 -20.06 2.43
C VAL A 128 11.40 -20.35 1.60
N GLN A 129 11.64 -19.59 0.53
CA GLN A 129 12.92 -19.55 -0.17
C GLN A 129 13.56 -18.17 -0.12
N ARG A 130 14.89 -18.13 0.09
CA ARG A 130 15.73 -16.92 0.00
C ARG A 130 16.91 -17.20 -0.95
N PRO A 131 16.72 -17.02 -2.26
CA PRO A 131 17.72 -17.34 -3.28
C PRO A 131 19.11 -16.72 -3.09
N HIS A 132 19.20 -15.45 -2.68
CA HIS A 132 20.50 -14.79 -2.44
C HIS A 132 21.28 -15.39 -1.26
N ALA A 133 20.59 -16.05 -0.33
CA ALA A 133 21.18 -16.74 0.80
C ALA A 133 21.42 -18.24 0.54
N GLY A 134 20.99 -18.76 -0.62
CA GLY A 134 21.05 -20.19 -0.91
C GLY A 134 20.08 -21.03 -0.06
N LEU A 135 19.07 -20.41 0.55
CA LEU A 135 18.19 -21.05 1.55
C LEU A 135 16.87 -21.50 0.91
N ASN A 136 16.57 -22.80 1.02
CA ASN A 136 15.30 -23.40 0.58
C ASN A 136 14.63 -24.16 1.74
N LEU A 137 13.73 -23.50 2.47
CA LEU A 137 12.92 -24.07 3.56
C LEU A 137 11.52 -24.47 3.06
N SER A 138 11.40 -24.83 1.79
CA SER A 138 10.14 -25.24 1.15
C SER A 138 10.19 -26.70 0.71
N GLN A 139 9.05 -27.24 0.27
CA GLN A 139 9.00 -28.57 -0.36
C GLN A 139 9.32 -28.56 -1.86
N HIS A 140 9.52 -27.39 -2.47
CA HIS A 140 9.84 -27.31 -3.89
C HIS A 140 11.31 -27.68 -4.14
N PRO A 141 11.59 -28.62 -5.06
CA PRO A 141 12.92 -29.21 -5.20
C PRO A 141 13.97 -28.19 -5.66
N ILE A 142 13.58 -27.26 -6.54
CA ILE A 142 14.47 -26.27 -7.12
C ILE A 142 14.43 -24.98 -6.30
N LEU A 143 15.60 -24.48 -5.92
CA LEU A 143 15.76 -23.13 -5.38
C LEU A 143 15.63 -22.13 -6.54
N ALA A 144 14.72 -21.16 -6.40
CA ALA A 144 14.53 -20.13 -7.40
C ALA A 144 15.82 -19.35 -7.71
N ARG A 145 15.90 -18.81 -8.93
CA ARG A 145 17.00 -17.92 -9.33
C ARG A 145 17.03 -16.68 -8.44
N ARG A 146 18.23 -16.15 -8.22
CA ARG A 146 18.39 -14.88 -7.51
C ARG A 146 17.81 -13.73 -8.32
N GLY A 147 16.93 -12.96 -7.71
CA GLY A 147 16.45 -11.70 -8.25
C GLY A 147 16.01 -10.75 -7.14
N LYS A 148 15.12 -9.82 -7.50
CA LYS A 148 14.71 -8.71 -6.61
C LYS A 148 13.21 -8.63 -6.36
N VAL A 149 12.44 -9.56 -6.93
CA VAL A 149 10.98 -9.60 -6.76
C VAL A 149 10.66 -10.57 -5.63
N ALA A 150 9.84 -10.15 -4.66
CA ALA A 150 9.26 -11.04 -3.68
C ALA A 150 7.94 -11.60 -4.22
N LEU A 151 7.75 -12.91 -4.16
CA LEU A 151 6.50 -13.58 -4.50
C LEU A 151 5.84 -14.10 -3.22
N VAL A 152 4.63 -13.62 -2.94
CA VAL A 152 3.82 -14.03 -1.79
C VAL A 152 2.47 -14.52 -2.27
N THR A 153 2.04 -15.69 -1.82
CA THR A 153 0.78 -16.31 -2.28
C THR A 153 0.10 -17.08 -1.17
N GLN A 154 -1.23 -17.09 -1.19
CA GLN A 154 -2.03 -17.99 -0.35
C GLN A 154 -2.15 -19.40 -0.96
N SER A 155 -1.94 -19.54 -2.27
CA SER A 155 -2.03 -20.81 -2.99
C SER A 155 -0.66 -21.44 -3.28
N ARG A 156 -0.44 -22.65 -2.74
CA ARG A 156 0.76 -23.44 -3.03
C ARG A 156 0.87 -23.88 -4.50
N ALA A 157 -0.27 -24.22 -5.11
CA ALA A 157 -0.30 -24.65 -6.51
C ALA A 157 0.11 -23.51 -7.44
N LEU A 158 -0.35 -22.28 -7.15
CA LEU A 158 0.08 -21.11 -7.91
C LEU A 158 1.54 -20.72 -7.64
N MET A 159 2.04 -20.90 -6.41
CA MET A 159 3.47 -20.75 -6.13
C MET A 159 4.28 -21.63 -7.08
N ALA A 160 3.99 -22.93 -7.10
CA ALA A 160 4.70 -23.90 -7.94
C ALA A 160 4.60 -23.55 -9.43
N ALA A 161 3.42 -23.19 -9.93
CA ALA A 161 3.23 -22.82 -11.34
C ALA A 161 4.01 -21.55 -11.73
N VAL A 162 4.06 -20.54 -10.86
CA VAL A 162 4.83 -19.31 -11.12
C VAL A 162 6.34 -19.59 -11.07
N MET A 163 6.79 -20.46 -10.16
CA MET A 163 8.21 -20.83 -10.05
C MET A 163 8.70 -21.61 -11.26
N ASP A 164 7.92 -22.58 -11.74
CA ASP A 164 8.22 -23.35 -12.96
C ASP A 164 8.33 -22.42 -14.19
N TRP A 165 7.35 -21.53 -14.37
CA TRP A 165 7.38 -20.53 -15.44
C TRP A 165 8.57 -19.56 -15.34
N ALA A 166 8.88 -19.09 -14.13
CA ALA A 166 9.94 -18.11 -13.92
C ALA A 166 11.32 -18.66 -14.28
N ASP A 167 11.54 -19.98 -14.17
CA ASP A 167 12.80 -20.59 -14.58
C ASP A 167 13.01 -20.51 -16.10
N ASP A 168 11.99 -20.84 -16.92
CA ASP A 168 12.06 -20.68 -18.39
C ASP A 168 12.17 -19.20 -18.80
N ALA A 169 11.49 -18.31 -18.07
CA ALA A 169 11.49 -16.87 -18.32
C ALA A 169 12.73 -16.14 -17.77
N HIS A 170 13.65 -16.83 -17.08
CA HIS A 170 14.85 -16.27 -16.43
C HIS A 170 14.53 -15.18 -15.40
N ILE A 171 13.39 -15.27 -14.73
CA ILE A 171 12.98 -14.32 -13.69
C ILE A 171 13.43 -14.85 -12.33
N GLY A 172 14.18 -14.03 -11.59
CA GLY A 172 14.65 -14.35 -10.25
C GLY A 172 13.79 -13.73 -9.15
N PHE A 173 13.78 -14.37 -7.99
CA PHE A 173 13.09 -13.90 -6.80
C PHE A 173 14.07 -13.52 -5.68
N SER A 174 13.70 -12.53 -4.87
CA SER A 174 14.37 -12.21 -3.60
C SER A 174 13.86 -13.11 -2.47
N VAL A 175 12.55 -13.34 -2.47
CA VAL A 175 11.79 -14.17 -1.53
C VAL A 175 10.69 -14.89 -2.30
N ALA A 176 10.47 -16.17 -1.99
CA ALA A 176 9.24 -16.85 -2.37
C ALA A 176 8.64 -17.49 -1.10
N VAL A 177 7.39 -17.14 -0.78
CA VAL A 177 6.69 -17.66 0.40
C VAL A 177 5.23 -17.92 0.06
N ALA A 178 4.72 -19.09 0.44
CA ALA A 178 3.27 -19.32 0.46
C ALA A 178 2.79 -19.62 1.88
N LEU A 179 1.75 -18.89 2.30
CA LEU A 179 1.35 -18.78 3.70
C LEU A 179 0.66 -20.04 4.25
N GLY A 180 0.03 -20.82 3.39
CA GLY A 180 -0.80 -21.95 3.81
C GLY A 180 -2.11 -21.45 4.43
N ASP A 181 -2.51 -22.03 5.55
CA ASP A 181 -3.81 -21.78 6.17
C ASP A 181 -3.84 -20.50 7.05
N GLU A 182 -2.74 -19.75 7.13
CA GLU A 182 -2.63 -18.47 7.85
C GLU A 182 -3.16 -18.50 9.30
N ALA A 183 -2.89 -19.58 10.04
CA ALA A 183 -3.39 -19.70 11.41
C ALA A 183 -2.84 -18.61 12.34
N VAL A 184 -1.57 -18.20 12.15
CA VAL A 184 -0.88 -17.24 13.03
C VAL A 184 -0.26 -16.10 12.23
N ILE A 185 0.71 -16.40 11.36
CA ILE A 185 1.30 -15.41 10.46
C ILE A 185 0.48 -15.34 9.18
N GLY A 186 -0.03 -14.15 8.90
CA GLY A 186 -0.76 -13.85 7.68
C GLY A 186 0.02 -12.94 6.72
N LEU A 187 -0.68 -12.53 5.67
CA LEU A 187 -0.16 -11.61 4.67
C LEU A 187 0.36 -10.27 5.24
N PRO A 188 -0.28 -9.62 6.23
CA PRO A 188 0.18 -8.33 6.74
C PRO A 188 1.62 -8.39 7.31
N GLN A 189 1.93 -9.39 8.13
CA GLN A 189 3.25 -9.49 8.76
C GLN A 189 4.36 -9.76 7.75
N VAL A 190 4.07 -10.53 6.67
CA VAL A 190 5.01 -10.75 5.58
C VAL A 190 5.25 -9.47 4.78
N LEU A 191 4.19 -8.70 4.51
CA LEU A 191 4.32 -7.41 3.84
C LEU A 191 5.16 -6.42 4.65
N ASP A 192 5.00 -6.39 5.97
CA ASP A 192 5.80 -5.54 6.86
C ASP A 192 7.29 -5.89 6.81
N PHE A 193 7.60 -7.19 6.90
CA PHE A 193 8.97 -7.66 6.73
C PHE A 193 9.53 -7.25 5.35
N LEU A 194 8.74 -7.45 4.30
CA LEU A 194 9.14 -7.10 2.94
C LEU A 194 9.25 -5.60 2.71
N ALA A 195 8.56 -4.73 3.46
CA ALA A 195 8.73 -3.28 3.36
C ALA A 195 10.16 -2.86 3.77
N GLY A 196 10.70 -3.48 4.81
CA GLY A 196 12.05 -3.22 5.34
C GLY A 196 13.19 -3.99 4.65
N ASP A 197 12.90 -5.10 3.96
CA ASP A 197 13.94 -5.98 3.41
C ASP A 197 14.79 -5.32 2.31
N GLY A 198 16.09 -5.14 2.52
CA GLY A 198 16.99 -4.49 1.55
C GLY A 198 17.21 -5.27 0.25
N TRP A 199 16.85 -6.56 0.21
CA TRP A 199 17.04 -7.43 -0.97
C TRP A 199 15.84 -7.45 -1.93
N THR A 200 14.72 -6.89 -1.51
CA THR A 200 13.46 -6.90 -2.27
C THR A 200 13.19 -5.50 -2.82
N ASP A 201 13.08 -5.35 -4.15
CA ASP A 201 12.77 -4.07 -4.80
C ASP A 201 11.28 -3.97 -5.17
N SER A 202 10.59 -5.10 -5.37
CA SER A 202 9.17 -5.16 -5.73
C SER A 202 8.50 -6.42 -5.18
N ILE A 203 7.17 -6.39 -5.07
CA ILE A 203 6.38 -7.45 -4.44
C ILE A 203 5.23 -7.85 -5.37
N ALA A 204 5.06 -9.15 -5.59
CA ALA A 204 3.93 -9.74 -6.28
C ALA A 204 3.11 -10.59 -5.30
N LEU A 205 1.83 -10.27 -5.18
CA LEU A 205 0.88 -10.89 -4.26
C LEU A 205 -0.19 -11.65 -5.02
N TYR A 206 -0.48 -12.85 -4.55
CA TYR A 206 -1.72 -13.55 -4.89
C TYR A 206 -2.59 -13.66 -3.64
N VAL A 207 -3.82 -13.16 -3.75
CA VAL A 207 -4.77 -13.04 -2.64
C VAL A 207 -6.07 -13.74 -3.02
N GLU A 208 -6.53 -14.65 -2.17
CA GLU A 208 -7.83 -15.28 -2.16
C GLU A 208 -8.75 -14.60 -1.16
N ASP A 209 -8.28 -14.41 0.09
CA ASP A 209 -9.02 -13.76 1.16
C ASP A 209 -8.14 -12.69 1.84
N VAL A 210 -8.79 -11.59 2.23
CA VAL A 210 -8.23 -10.54 3.06
C VAL A 210 -8.90 -10.71 4.42
N GLY A 211 -8.16 -11.28 5.38
CA GLY A 211 -8.63 -11.49 6.76
C GLY A 211 -8.94 -10.16 7.46
N PHE A 212 -8.09 -9.73 8.38
CA PHE A 212 -8.27 -8.41 9.00
C PHE A 212 -7.81 -7.31 8.04
N ALA A 213 -8.80 -6.61 7.45
CA ALA A 213 -8.57 -5.69 6.35
C ALA A 213 -7.74 -4.47 6.73
N ARG A 214 -7.84 -3.98 7.97
CA ARG A 214 -7.07 -2.84 8.45
C ARG A 214 -5.59 -3.16 8.53
N GLU A 215 -5.22 -4.26 9.16
CA GLU A 215 -3.82 -4.71 9.26
C GLU A 215 -3.25 -4.95 7.87
N PHE A 216 -4.04 -5.57 6.98
CA PHE A 216 -3.66 -5.75 5.57
C PHE A 216 -3.44 -4.41 4.85
N MET A 217 -4.39 -3.48 4.94
CA MET A 217 -4.26 -2.15 4.32
C MET A 217 -3.07 -1.39 4.85
N SER A 218 -2.85 -1.46 6.16
CA SER A 218 -1.74 -0.83 6.85
C SER A 218 -0.39 -1.37 6.37
N ALA A 219 -0.23 -2.70 6.32
CA ALA A 219 0.98 -3.35 5.82
C ALA A 219 1.20 -3.12 4.32
N LEU A 220 0.12 -3.18 3.52
CA LEU A 220 0.17 -2.97 2.09
C LEU A 220 0.59 -1.53 1.76
N ARG A 221 0.02 -0.54 2.45
CA ARG A 221 0.42 0.87 2.34
C ARG A 221 1.90 1.05 2.69
N ALA A 222 2.34 0.50 3.82
CA ALA A 222 3.74 0.57 4.25
C ALA A 222 4.71 -0.03 3.22
N ALA A 223 4.35 -1.17 2.61
CA ALA A 223 5.14 -1.79 1.55
C ALA A 223 5.09 -0.98 0.23
N ALA A 224 3.89 -0.58 -0.21
CA ALA A 224 3.67 0.15 -1.44
C ALA A 224 4.30 1.55 -1.47
N MET A 225 4.46 2.16 -0.29
CA MET A 225 5.16 3.44 -0.08
C MET A 225 6.62 3.39 -0.53
N VAL A 226 7.28 2.24 -0.39
CA VAL A 226 8.71 2.08 -0.66
C VAL A 226 8.99 1.21 -1.88
N LYS A 227 8.07 0.30 -2.24
CA LYS A 227 8.26 -0.74 -3.24
C LYS A 227 7.00 -0.91 -4.09
N PRO A 228 7.10 -1.12 -5.41
CA PRO A 228 5.95 -1.48 -6.22
C PRO A 228 5.33 -2.80 -5.75
N VAL A 229 4.01 -2.81 -5.57
CA VAL A 229 3.24 -4.00 -5.18
C VAL A 229 2.20 -4.29 -6.24
N VAL A 230 2.20 -5.51 -6.78
CA VAL A 230 1.17 -6.00 -7.70
C VAL A 230 0.36 -7.08 -7.03
N VAL A 231 -0.96 -7.06 -7.23
CA VAL A 231 -1.91 -7.96 -6.57
C VAL A 231 -2.79 -8.65 -7.59
N LEU A 232 -2.80 -9.98 -7.58
CA LEU A 232 -3.76 -10.82 -8.29
C LEU A 232 -4.80 -11.35 -7.30
N LYS A 233 -6.06 -10.95 -7.46
CA LYS A 233 -7.19 -11.39 -6.60
C LYS A 233 -8.00 -12.51 -7.25
N ALA A 234 -8.19 -13.61 -6.53
CA ALA A 234 -9.07 -14.72 -6.93
C ALA A 234 -10.51 -14.57 -6.41
N GLY A 235 -11.44 -15.41 -6.87
CA GLY A 235 -12.80 -15.49 -6.33
C GLY A 235 -13.82 -14.44 -6.82
N ARG A 236 -13.59 -13.82 -7.98
CA ARG A 236 -14.37 -12.68 -8.51
C ARG A 236 -15.87 -12.91 -8.73
N VAL A 237 -16.29 -14.14 -9.03
CA VAL A 237 -17.62 -14.46 -9.59
C VAL A 237 -18.71 -14.58 -8.52
N LEU A 238 -18.33 -14.82 -7.26
CA LEU A 238 -19.29 -15.05 -6.16
C LEU A 238 -19.78 -13.76 -5.50
N ASP A 239 -19.38 -12.60 -6.01
CA ASP A 239 -19.55 -11.31 -5.33
C ASP A 239 -20.68 -10.47 -5.94
N ALA A 240 -21.91 -10.77 -5.53
CA ALA A 240 -23.09 -9.95 -5.81
C ALA A 240 -23.17 -8.68 -4.92
N SER A 241 -22.29 -8.54 -3.93
CA SER A 241 -22.32 -7.51 -2.88
C SER A 241 -21.55 -6.22 -3.19
N GLY A 242 -20.73 -6.20 -4.25
CA GLY A 242 -19.89 -5.06 -4.58
C GLY A 242 -18.54 -5.03 -3.83
N ALA A 243 -18.17 -6.12 -3.15
CA ALA A 243 -16.90 -6.20 -2.42
C ALA A 243 -15.68 -6.13 -3.35
N ASP A 244 -15.82 -6.47 -4.63
CA ASP A 244 -14.76 -6.39 -5.64
C ASP A 244 -14.40 -4.94 -5.97
N ASN A 245 -15.39 -4.05 -5.95
CA ASN A 245 -15.20 -2.61 -6.11
C ASN A 245 -14.54 -2.02 -4.86
N ALA A 246 -14.95 -2.47 -3.67
CA ALA A 246 -14.32 -2.09 -2.40
C ALA A 246 -12.85 -2.51 -2.37
N PHE A 247 -12.55 -3.75 -2.78
CA PHE A 247 -11.19 -4.27 -2.88
C PHE A 247 -10.35 -3.52 -3.92
N ASP A 248 -10.92 -3.17 -5.09
CA ASP A 248 -10.23 -2.36 -6.10
C ASP A 248 -9.91 -0.95 -5.59
N ALA A 249 -10.86 -0.31 -4.89
CA ALA A 249 -10.65 0.97 -4.21
C ALA A 249 -9.57 0.87 -3.14
N ALA A 250 -9.60 -0.20 -2.34
CA ALA A 250 -8.60 -0.48 -1.31
C ALA A 250 -7.18 -0.56 -1.92
N LEU A 251 -6.98 -1.36 -2.98
CA LEU A 251 -5.68 -1.45 -3.64
C LEU A 251 -5.21 -0.11 -4.22
N ARG A 252 -6.12 0.65 -4.85
CA ARG A 252 -5.82 1.99 -5.39
C ARG A 252 -5.36 2.94 -4.29
N ARG A 253 -6.10 3.01 -3.18
CA ARG A 253 -5.74 3.85 -2.02
C ARG A 253 -4.50 3.35 -1.31
N ALA A 254 -4.20 2.04 -1.38
CA ALA A 254 -2.99 1.48 -0.82
C ALA A 254 -1.74 1.72 -1.67
N GLY A 255 -1.88 2.22 -2.91
CA GLY A 255 -0.75 2.40 -3.82
C GLY A 255 -0.31 1.12 -4.56
N ALA A 256 -1.09 0.04 -4.45
CA ALA A 256 -0.83 -1.25 -5.07
C ALA A 256 -1.56 -1.37 -6.42
N VAL A 257 -1.01 -2.15 -7.35
CA VAL A 257 -1.58 -2.33 -8.70
C VAL A 257 -2.30 -3.66 -8.80
N ARG A 258 -3.57 -3.62 -9.19
CA ARG A 258 -4.36 -4.83 -9.40
C ARG A 258 -4.14 -5.38 -10.81
N VAL A 259 -3.80 -6.67 -10.90
CA VAL A 259 -3.90 -7.45 -12.14
C VAL A 259 -5.11 -8.38 -12.07
N ARG A 260 -5.82 -8.54 -13.20
CA ARG A 260 -7.08 -9.29 -13.26
C ARG A 260 -6.89 -10.73 -13.70
N TYR A 261 -5.86 -11.00 -14.50
CA TYR A 261 -5.65 -12.33 -15.07
C TYR A 261 -4.26 -12.86 -14.72
N PHE A 262 -4.16 -14.17 -14.63
CA PHE A 262 -2.89 -14.83 -14.34
C PHE A 262 -1.80 -14.48 -15.36
N VAL A 263 -2.15 -14.37 -16.65
CA VAL A 263 -1.21 -13.94 -17.69
C VAL A 263 -0.66 -12.53 -17.47
N GLN A 264 -1.45 -11.62 -16.88
CA GLN A 264 -1.01 -10.25 -16.57
C GLN A 264 -0.03 -10.21 -15.40
N LEU A 265 -0.06 -11.20 -14.51
CA LEU A 265 0.95 -11.33 -13.45
C LEU A 265 2.34 -11.47 -14.05
N PHE A 266 2.49 -12.23 -15.15
CA PHE A 266 3.75 -12.38 -15.85
C PHE A 266 4.23 -11.07 -16.49
N SER A 267 3.31 -10.33 -17.10
CA SER A 267 3.59 -8.99 -17.62
C SER A 267 4.08 -8.06 -16.52
N ALA A 268 3.40 -8.06 -15.37
CA ALA A 268 3.75 -7.29 -14.20
C ALA A 268 5.13 -7.67 -13.64
N LEU A 269 5.39 -8.97 -13.40
CA LEU A 269 6.68 -9.46 -12.89
C LEU A 269 7.86 -9.01 -13.75
N LYS A 270 7.69 -8.99 -15.08
CA LYS A 270 8.72 -8.49 -16.01
C LYS A 270 8.98 -6.98 -15.87
N VAL A 271 7.95 -6.15 -15.67
CA VAL A 271 8.12 -4.68 -15.55
C VAL A 271 8.40 -4.18 -14.15
N LEU A 272 8.09 -4.94 -13.10
CA LEU A 272 8.34 -4.51 -11.73
C LEU A 272 9.84 -4.39 -11.41
N GLY A 273 10.69 -5.16 -12.10
CA GLY A 273 12.14 -5.01 -12.04
C GLY A 273 12.70 -3.86 -12.88
N TYR A 274 11.85 -3.15 -13.64
CA TYR A 274 12.28 -2.11 -14.57
C TYR A 274 12.53 -0.79 -13.84
N ALA A 275 13.72 -0.21 -14.06
CA ALA A 275 14.16 0.98 -13.33
C ALA A 275 13.43 2.27 -13.74
N ARG A 276 12.82 2.33 -14.93
CA ARG A 276 12.18 3.55 -15.45
C ARG A 276 10.67 3.50 -15.23
N ARG A 277 10.14 4.57 -14.67
CA ARG A 277 8.70 4.74 -14.40
C ARG A 277 8.15 5.89 -15.24
N PRO A 278 6.97 5.73 -15.85
CA PRO A 278 6.29 6.82 -16.54
C PRO A 278 5.79 7.85 -15.51
N ARG A 279 5.62 9.11 -15.93
CA ARG A 279 4.96 10.15 -15.11
C ARG A 279 3.50 10.36 -15.50
N GLY A 280 3.01 9.59 -16.45
CA GLY A 280 1.62 9.62 -16.88
C GLY A 280 1.23 8.39 -17.68
N ARG A 281 0.17 8.52 -18.49
CA ARG A 281 -0.49 7.39 -19.17
C ARG A 281 -0.30 7.41 -20.70
N SER A 282 0.33 8.46 -21.24
CA SER A 282 0.41 8.71 -22.68
C SER A 282 1.56 7.94 -23.34
N VAL A 283 1.24 7.03 -24.26
CA VAL A 283 2.22 6.18 -24.96
C VAL A 283 2.32 6.53 -26.44
N ALA A 284 3.55 6.63 -26.95
CA ALA A 284 3.81 6.59 -28.37
C ALA A 284 4.02 5.15 -28.84
N LEU A 285 3.34 4.74 -29.90
CA LEU A 285 3.53 3.44 -30.51
C LEU A 285 4.44 3.59 -31.74
N LEU A 286 5.43 2.71 -31.86
CA LEU A 286 6.33 2.62 -33.00
C LEU A 286 6.27 1.20 -33.57
N SER A 287 6.00 1.04 -34.87
CA SER A 287 5.81 -0.28 -35.47
C SER A 287 6.39 -0.38 -36.89
N ASN A 288 6.81 -1.59 -37.29
CA ASN A 288 7.19 -1.92 -38.67
C ASN A 288 6.01 -2.45 -39.51
N GLY A 289 4.78 -2.25 -39.03
CA GLY A 289 3.55 -2.64 -39.73
C GLY A 289 2.29 -2.11 -39.05
N SER A 290 1.17 -2.13 -39.76
CA SER A 290 -0.09 -1.52 -39.29
C SER A 290 -0.92 -2.38 -38.34
N GLY A 291 -0.80 -3.71 -38.38
CA GLY A 291 -1.58 -4.63 -37.54
C GLY A 291 -1.27 -4.57 -36.03
N PRO A 292 0.00 -4.77 -35.61
CA PRO A 292 0.36 -4.79 -34.19
C PRO A 292 -0.09 -3.56 -33.36
N PRO A 293 0.05 -2.31 -33.84
CA PRO A 293 -0.40 -1.15 -33.07
C PRO A 293 -1.92 -1.08 -32.94
N GLN A 294 -2.71 -1.62 -33.88
CA GLN A 294 -4.17 -1.64 -33.73
C GLN A 294 -4.61 -2.54 -32.58
N LEU A 295 -4.00 -3.73 -32.46
CA LEU A 295 -4.25 -4.63 -31.32
C LEU A 295 -3.91 -3.98 -29.97
N ALA A 296 -2.84 -3.17 -29.93
CA ALA A 296 -2.50 -2.40 -28.73
C ALA A 296 -3.52 -1.28 -28.47
N LEU A 297 -3.99 -0.57 -29.51
CA LEU A 297 -4.96 0.52 -29.40
C LEU A 297 -6.34 0.06 -28.95
N ASP A 298 -6.77 -1.16 -29.31
CA ASP A 298 -8.03 -1.76 -28.84
C ASP A 298 -8.09 -1.89 -27.31
N LEU A 299 -6.93 -1.91 -26.65
CA LEU A 299 -6.82 -1.92 -25.19
C LEU A 299 -6.71 -0.52 -24.56
N MET A 300 -6.48 0.52 -25.37
CA MET A 300 -6.24 1.91 -24.94
C MET A 300 -7.51 2.79 -25.06
N GLY A 301 -8.65 2.28 -24.60
CA GLY A 301 -9.90 3.04 -24.56
C GLY A 301 -9.95 4.14 -23.47
N PRO A 302 -11.04 4.93 -23.40
CA PRO A 302 -11.15 6.07 -22.46
C PRO A 302 -10.99 5.69 -20.97
N ALA A 303 -11.35 4.45 -20.62
CA ALA A 303 -11.25 3.92 -19.26
C ALA A 303 -10.01 3.01 -19.06
N ALA A 304 -9.07 2.99 -20.01
CA ALA A 304 -7.86 2.20 -19.93
C ALA A 304 -6.78 2.87 -19.08
N ALA A 305 -5.83 2.07 -18.57
CA ALA A 305 -4.69 2.57 -17.84
C ALA A 305 -3.68 3.34 -18.73
N VAL A 306 -3.78 3.17 -20.05
CA VAL A 306 -2.84 3.70 -21.05
C VAL A 306 -3.64 4.37 -22.15
N LEU A 307 -3.16 5.54 -22.59
CA LEU A 307 -3.77 6.32 -23.66
C LEU A 307 -2.74 6.55 -24.77
N PRO A 308 -3.17 6.64 -26.04
CA PRO A 308 -2.27 7.06 -27.11
C PRO A 308 -1.87 8.53 -26.90
N ALA A 309 -0.57 8.82 -27.02
CA ALA A 309 -0.04 10.18 -26.93
C ALA A 309 -0.37 11.00 -28.19
N ASP A 310 -0.79 12.24 -28.00
CA ASP A 310 -0.90 13.24 -29.07
C ASP A 310 0.44 13.91 -29.31
N LEU A 311 1.19 13.43 -30.32
CA LEU A 311 2.52 13.96 -30.65
C LEU A 311 2.46 15.43 -31.02
N VAL A 312 3.44 16.21 -30.54
CA VAL A 312 3.55 17.63 -30.89
C VAL A 312 3.89 17.82 -32.37
N SER A 313 3.50 18.96 -32.93
CA SER A 313 3.67 19.25 -34.37
C SER A 313 5.14 19.18 -34.82
N ALA A 314 6.09 19.61 -33.97
CA ALA A 314 7.53 19.53 -34.23
C ALA A 314 8.01 18.08 -34.38
N THR A 315 7.58 17.18 -33.49
CA THR A 315 7.89 15.75 -33.56
C THR A 315 7.33 15.12 -34.83
N ARG A 316 6.07 15.42 -35.17
CA ARG A 316 5.44 14.92 -36.42
C ARG A 316 6.22 15.33 -37.66
N LYS A 317 6.71 16.57 -37.71
CA LYS A 317 7.53 17.07 -38.82
C LYS A 317 8.86 16.33 -38.92
N ARG A 318 9.57 16.18 -37.80
CA ARG A 318 10.85 15.44 -37.75
C ARG A 318 10.68 13.96 -38.13
N LEU A 319 9.59 13.32 -37.69
CA LEU A 319 9.26 11.95 -38.09
C LEU A 319 8.97 11.85 -39.60
N ALA A 320 8.26 12.83 -40.18
CA ALA A 320 7.98 12.86 -41.62
C ALA A 320 9.26 13.01 -42.47
N GLU A 321 10.31 13.64 -41.94
CA GLU A 321 11.63 13.75 -42.60
C GLU A 321 12.44 12.43 -42.50
N LEU A 322 12.30 11.68 -41.41
CA LEU A 322 12.99 10.41 -41.19
C LEU A 322 12.33 9.21 -41.87
N LEU A 323 11.02 9.31 -42.13
CA LEU A 323 10.20 8.24 -42.65
C LEU A 323 9.95 8.38 -44.16
N GLU A 324 9.68 7.25 -44.81
CA GLU A 324 9.30 7.20 -46.22
C GLU A 324 7.89 7.78 -46.48
N PRO A 325 7.56 8.22 -47.71
CA PRO A 325 6.27 8.85 -48.01
C PRO A 325 5.02 8.00 -47.68
N ALA A 326 5.15 6.66 -47.71
CA ALA A 326 4.06 5.73 -47.41
C ALA A 326 3.89 5.46 -45.89
N ALA A 327 4.80 5.97 -45.06
CA ALA A 327 4.75 5.80 -43.61
C ALA A 327 3.66 6.64 -42.96
N ARG A 328 3.38 6.34 -41.68
CA ARG A 328 2.53 7.17 -40.83
C ARG A 328 3.40 7.92 -39.81
N PRO A 329 3.60 9.24 -39.93
CA PRO A 329 4.41 10.04 -39.00
C PRO A 329 3.64 10.55 -37.76
N ALA A 330 2.38 10.12 -37.58
CA ALA A 330 1.55 10.41 -36.40
C ALA A 330 1.42 9.15 -35.54
N ASN A 331 1.04 9.27 -34.26
CA ASN A 331 0.83 8.10 -33.40
C ASN A 331 -0.41 7.28 -33.88
N PRO A 332 -0.31 5.95 -34.08
CA PRO A 332 0.89 5.11 -34.05
C PRO A 332 1.84 5.36 -35.22
N VAL A 333 3.14 5.53 -34.91
CA VAL A 333 4.20 5.74 -35.91
C VAL A 333 4.47 4.41 -36.61
N ILE A 334 4.29 4.38 -37.92
CA ILE A 334 4.41 3.14 -38.71
C ILE A 334 5.39 3.38 -39.85
N THR A 335 6.40 2.51 -39.96
CA THR A 335 7.29 2.41 -41.11
C THR A 335 7.08 1.07 -41.83
N TYR A 336 7.16 1.10 -43.15
CA TYR A 336 7.10 -0.06 -44.05
C TYR A 336 8.43 -0.31 -44.77
N ALA A 337 9.36 0.64 -44.69
CA ALA A 337 10.74 0.45 -45.10
C ALA A 337 11.46 -0.53 -44.16
N PRO A 338 12.44 -1.30 -44.67
CA PRO A 338 13.25 -2.18 -43.82
C PRO A 338 13.94 -1.39 -42.70
N LEU A 339 13.84 -1.91 -41.48
CA LEU A 339 14.46 -1.31 -40.31
C LEU A 339 15.96 -1.59 -40.30
N THR A 340 16.73 -0.54 -40.08
CA THR A 340 18.18 -0.59 -39.79
C THR A 340 18.44 -0.13 -38.36
N PRO A 341 19.60 -0.49 -37.77
CA PRO A 341 19.97 -0.03 -36.42
C PRO A 341 19.91 1.49 -36.26
N ASP A 342 20.41 2.26 -37.22
CA ASP A 342 20.42 3.73 -37.13
C ASP A 342 19.00 4.30 -37.19
N ARG A 343 18.18 3.80 -38.14
CA ARG A 343 16.80 4.26 -38.31
C ARG A 343 15.96 4.01 -37.06
N ILE A 344 16.04 2.84 -36.43
CA ILE A 344 15.29 2.58 -35.19
C ILE A 344 15.75 3.49 -34.04
N GLY A 345 17.04 3.80 -33.99
CA GLY A 345 17.62 4.69 -32.99
C GLY A 345 17.09 6.11 -33.13
N ASP A 346 17.09 6.66 -34.34
CA ASP A 346 16.63 8.02 -34.62
C ASP A 346 15.12 8.18 -34.35
N LEU A 347 14.31 7.20 -34.76
CA LEU A 347 12.87 7.18 -34.48
C LEU A 347 12.59 7.10 -32.98
N LEU A 348 13.29 6.23 -32.25
CA LEU A 348 13.13 6.10 -30.80
C LEU A 348 13.51 7.40 -30.08
N LEU A 349 14.65 8.00 -30.41
CA LEU A 349 15.10 9.26 -29.78
C LEU A 349 14.12 10.40 -30.07
N CYS A 350 13.61 10.50 -31.30
CA CYS A 350 12.61 11.51 -31.65
C CYS A 350 11.33 11.39 -30.81
N LEU A 351 10.86 10.16 -30.53
CA LEU A 351 9.69 9.93 -29.67
C LEU A 351 9.99 10.16 -28.18
N LEU A 352 11.20 9.81 -27.73
CA LEU A 352 11.62 10.04 -26.34
C LEU A 352 11.73 11.53 -26.01
N ASP A 353 12.05 12.39 -26.98
CA ASP A 353 12.17 13.85 -26.81
C ASP A 353 10.82 14.58 -26.79
N ASP A 354 9.72 13.93 -27.22
CA ASP A 354 8.39 14.56 -27.29
C ASP A 354 7.79 14.83 -25.90
N ALA A 355 7.36 16.06 -25.61
CA ALA A 355 6.85 16.45 -24.30
C ALA A 355 5.54 15.76 -23.88
N ASN A 356 4.72 15.30 -24.84
CA ASN A 356 3.43 14.65 -24.59
C ASN A 356 3.55 13.12 -24.45
N VAL A 357 4.75 12.56 -24.66
CA VAL A 357 5.01 11.12 -24.59
C VAL A 357 5.59 10.78 -23.23
N GLU A 358 4.93 9.89 -22.49
CA GLU A 358 5.38 9.38 -21.18
C GLU A 358 6.11 8.04 -21.29
N GLY A 359 6.00 7.37 -22.44
CA GLY A 359 6.79 6.20 -22.79
C GLY A 359 6.54 5.71 -24.21
N VAL A 360 7.39 4.79 -24.66
CA VAL A 360 7.36 4.29 -26.04
C VAL A 360 7.13 2.79 -26.04
N LEU A 361 6.16 2.35 -26.83
CA LEU A 361 5.86 0.95 -27.11
C LEU A 361 6.34 0.60 -28.52
N VAL A 362 7.43 -0.17 -28.62
CA VAL A 362 8.02 -0.59 -29.89
C VAL A 362 7.49 -1.97 -30.26
N LEU A 363 6.73 -2.06 -31.35
CA LEU A 363 6.02 -3.25 -31.81
C LEU A 363 6.64 -3.76 -33.12
N LEU A 364 7.44 -4.82 -33.06
CA LEU A 364 8.13 -5.36 -34.23
C LEU A 364 7.62 -6.76 -34.57
N ALA A 365 7.19 -6.93 -35.81
CA ALA A 365 6.93 -8.23 -36.43
C ALA A 365 8.17 -8.73 -37.21
N PRO A 366 8.31 -10.05 -37.43
CA PRO A 366 9.40 -10.60 -38.23
C PRO A 366 9.36 -10.05 -39.67
N ASP A 367 10.50 -9.55 -40.14
CA ASP A 367 10.67 -9.05 -41.51
C ASP A 367 12.03 -9.50 -42.05
N GLY A 368 12.02 -10.37 -43.07
CA GLY A 368 13.24 -10.91 -43.66
C GLY A 368 14.08 -9.88 -44.42
N ARG A 369 13.56 -8.66 -44.64
CA ARG A 369 14.28 -7.56 -45.28
C ARG A 369 15.04 -6.69 -44.28
N SER A 370 14.70 -6.79 -42.99
CA SER A 370 15.24 -5.96 -41.90
C SER A 370 16.34 -6.70 -41.14
N ASP A 371 17.39 -5.99 -40.71
CA ASP A 371 18.38 -6.52 -39.76
C ASP A 371 17.83 -6.47 -38.33
N LEU A 372 16.90 -7.37 -38.01
CA LEU A 372 16.24 -7.39 -36.71
C LEU A 372 17.21 -7.66 -35.55
N ALA A 373 18.28 -8.41 -35.78
CA ALA A 373 19.30 -8.65 -34.76
C ALA A 373 20.05 -7.35 -34.42
N GLY A 374 20.50 -6.60 -35.43
CA GLY A 374 21.14 -5.29 -35.24
C GLY A 374 20.18 -4.25 -34.67
N VAL A 375 18.93 -4.21 -35.14
CA VAL A 375 17.86 -3.32 -34.64
C VAL A 375 17.61 -3.56 -33.16
N VAL A 376 17.41 -4.81 -32.74
CA VAL A 376 17.19 -5.15 -31.33
C VAL A 376 18.45 -4.92 -30.51
N GLY A 377 19.63 -5.21 -31.04
CA GLY A 377 20.91 -4.86 -30.41
C GLY A 377 21.05 -3.36 -30.14
N ARG A 378 20.61 -2.51 -31.08
CA ARG A 378 20.59 -1.06 -30.89
C ARG A 378 19.55 -0.63 -29.86
N LEU A 379 18.36 -1.20 -29.87
CA LEU A 379 17.33 -0.96 -28.85
C LEU A 379 17.85 -1.31 -27.46
N ALA A 380 18.51 -2.45 -27.30
CA ALA A 380 19.11 -2.90 -26.03
C ALA A 380 20.19 -1.95 -25.50
N GLN A 381 20.88 -1.21 -26.38
CA GLN A 381 21.85 -0.19 -25.96
C GLN A 381 21.20 1.14 -25.54
N LEU A 382 20.09 1.51 -26.18
CA LEU A 382 19.42 2.81 -25.98
C LEU A 382 18.37 2.76 -24.87
N ALA A 383 17.52 1.73 -24.85
CA ALA A 383 16.37 1.64 -23.95
C ALA A 383 16.72 1.71 -22.46
N PRO A 384 17.78 1.05 -21.94
CA PRO A 384 18.16 1.18 -20.52
C PRO A 384 18.61 2.61 -20.14
N LYS A 385 19.16 3.36 -21.10
CA LYS A 385 19.67 4.72 -20.92
C LYS A 385 18.58 5.79 -21.13
N ALA A 386 17.42 5.41 -21.67
CA ALA A 386 16.32 6.33 -21.91
C ALA A 386 15.77 6.92 -20.61
N ARG A 387 15.31 8.18 -20.68
CA ARG A 387 14.66 8.88 -19.56
C ARG A 387 13.23 8.40 -19.30
N LYS A 388 12.58 7.92 -20.35
CA LYS A 388 11.20 7.41 -20.34
C LYS A 388 11.20 5.90 -20.56
N PRO A 389 10.22 5.16 -20.02
CA PRO A 389 10.10 3.72 -20.23
C PRO A 389 9.97 3.36 -21.72
N VAL A 390 10.76 2.38 -22.14
CA VAL A 390 10.68 1.76 -23.48
C VAL A 390 10.31 0.30 -23.30
N ILE A 391 9.14 -0.08 -23.79
CA ILE A 391 8.65 -1.46 -23.75
C ILE A 391 8.66 -2.00 -25.17
N THR A 392 9.15 -3.23 -25.33
CA THR A 392 9.22 -3.87 -26.66
C THR A 392 8.26 -5.04 -26.76
N CYS A 393 7.59 -5.15 -27.90
CA CYS A 393 6.88 -6.34 -28.32
C CYS A 393 7.58 -6.87 -29.57
N LEU A 394 8.19 -8.04 -29.46
CA LEU A 394 8.82 -8.74 -30.57
C LEU A 394 7.93 -9.94 -30.90
N MET A 395 7.07 -9.79 -31.90
CA MET A 395 6.02 -10.76 -32.22
C MET A 395 6.57 -12.01 -32.91
N GLY A 396 6.03 -13.18 -32.60
CA GLY A 396 6.50 -14.47 -33.12
C GLY A 396 7.34 -15.25 -32.11
N ASP A 397 7.75 -16.47 -32.45
CA ASP A 397 8.42 -17.37 -31.49
C ASP A 397 9.83 -17.75 -31.91
N ALA A 398 10.00 -18.69 -32.85
CA ALA A 398 11.29 -19.28 -33.20
C ALA A 398 12.43 -18.26 -33.46
N GLY A 399 12.21 -17.29 -34.35
CA GLY A 399 13.23 -16.29 -34.68
C GLY A 399 13.35 -15.13 -33.69
N MET A 400 12.27 -14.79 -32.96
CA MET A 400 12.21 -13.61 -32.11
C MET A 400 12.49 -13.91 -30.63
N ARG A 401 12.43 -15.17 -30.20
CA ARG A 401 12.73 -15.60 -28.83
C ARG A 401 14.16 -15.24 -28.40
N PRO A 402 15.22 -15.48 -29.19
CA PRO A 402 16.57 -15.05 -28.82
C PRO A 402 16.69 -13.52 -28.71
N LEU A 403 15.98 -12.78 -29.58
CA LEU A 403 15.98 -11.31 -29.55
C LEU A 403 15.26 -10.76 -28.31
N ARG A 404 14.17 -11.40 -27.87
CA ARG A 404 13.52 -11.05 -26.59
C ARG A 404 14.45 -11.29 -25.41
N ARG A 405 15.18 -12.42 -25.40
CA ARG A 405 16.18 -12.71 -24.36
C ARG A 405 17.27 -11.64 -24.33
N LEU A 406 17.75 -11.19 -25.51
CA LEU A 406 18.74 -10.11 -25.59
C LEU A 406 18.24 -8.81 -24.93
N MET A 407 16.96 -8.46 -25.11
CA MET A 407 16.37 -7.29 -24.44
C MET A 407 16.20 -7.50 -22.94
N ASP A 408 15.72 -8.67 -22.53
CA ASP A 408 15.54 -9.03 -21.12
C ASP A 408 16.90 -9.00 -20.37
N ASP A 409 17.97 -9.55 -20.98
CA ASP A 409 19.34 -9.53 -20.46
C ASP A 409 19.94 -8.11 -20.38
N ALA A 410 19.52 -7.21 -21.29
CA ALA A 410 19.86 -5.80 -21.24
C ALA A 410 19.04 -5.02 -20.19
N GLY A 411 18.15 -5.68 -19.45
CA GLY A 411 17.30 -5.08 -18.41
C GLY A 411 16.11 -4.30 -18.97
N THR A 412 15.65 -4.60 -20.19
CA THR A 412 14.49 -3.96 -20.82
C THR A 412 13.39 -4.98 -21.10
N PRO A 413 12.14 -4.73 -20.68
CA PRO A 413 11.07 -5.73 -20.81
C PRO A 413 10.72 -5.97 -22.28
N ALA A 414 10.75 -7.24 -22.68
CA ALA A 414 10.33 -7.71 -24.01
C ALA A 414 9.20 -8.73 -23.96
N PHE A 415 8.18 -8.48 -24.77
CA PHE A 415 6.93 -9.24 -24.82
C PHE A 415 6.72 -9.90 -26.17
N ARG A 416 5.90 -10.95 -26.17
CA ARG A 416 5.51 -11.69 -27.38
C ARG A 416 4.30 -11.08 -28.09
N THR A 417 3.41 -10.42 -27.36
CA THR A 417 2.14 -9.92 -27.89
C THR A 417 1.93 -8.44 -27.54
N PRO A 418 1.29 -7.65 -28.43
CA PRO A 418 1.01 -6.24 -28.16
C PRO A 418 0.19 -6.03 -26.89
N GLU A 419 -0.73 -6.94 -26.59
CA GLU A 419 -1.60 -6.88 -25.41
C GLU A 419 -0.81 -6.98 -24.12
N SER A 420 0.12 -7.94 -24.05
CA SER A 420 0.98 -8.13 -22.88
C SER A 420 1.88 -6.89 -22.66
N ALA A 421 2.34 -6.29 -23.75
CA ALA A 421 3.20 -5.11 -23.70
C ALA A 421 2.44 -3.84 -23.28
N ALA A 422 1.21 -3.64 -23.79
CA ALA A 422 0.34 -2.55 -23.39
C ALA A 422 -0.12 -2.71 -21.92
N ASP A 423 -0.47 -3.93 -21.52
CA ASP A 423 -0.80 -4.28 -20.12
C ASP A 423 0.36 -3.97 -19.17
N ALA A 424 1.58 -4.35 -19.57
CA ALA A 424 2.79 -4.08 -18.80
C ALA A 424 3.05 -2.57 -18.62
N PHE A 425 2.81 -1.76 -19.67
CA PHE A 425 2.84 -0.30 -19.51
C PHE A 425 1.74 0.20 -18.57
N GLY A 426 0.54 -0.36 -18.69
CA GLY A 426 -0.60 -0.08 -17.82
C GLY A 426 -0.26 -0.30 -16.35
N VAL A 427 0.43 -1.38 -16.01
CA VAL A 427 0.90 -1.65 -14.64
C VAL A 427 1.78 -0.51 -14.12
N LEU A 428 2.75 -0.03 -14.92
CA LEU A 428 3.63 1.07 -14.52
C LEU A 428 2.88 2.41 -14.38
N ALA A 429 1.95 2.70 -15.29
CA ALA A 429 1.16 3.93 -15.29
C ALA A 429 0.14 3.94 -14.12
N THR A 430 -0.52 2.81 -13.86
CA THR A 430 -1.41 2.63 -12.69
C THR A 430 -0.64 2.70 -11.39
N HIS A 431 0.59 2.15 -11.33
CA HIS A 431 1.45 2.32 -10.16
C HIS A 431 1.68 3.81 -9.88
N HIS A 432 2.11 4.59 -10.87
CA HIS A 432 2.32 6.03 -10.69
C HIS A 432 1.07 6.75 -10.19
N TYR A 433 -0.08 6.45 -10.79
CA TYR A 433 -1.36 7.00 -10.39
C TYR A 433 -1.74 6.64 -8.94
N ASN A 434 -1.65 5.37 -8.57
CA ASN A 434 -2.02 4.91 -7.23
C ASN A 434 -1.08 5.48 -6.15
N GLN A 435 0.19 5.75 -6.49
CA GLN A 435 1.12 6.44 -5.59
C GLN A 435 0.66 7.87 -5.29
N GLN A 436 0.08 8.60 -6.25
CA GLN A 436 -0.50 9.92 -5.99
C GLN A 436 -1.70 9.86 -5.05
N LEU A 437 -2.49 8.78 -5.08
CA LEU A 437 -3.61 8.55 -4.18
C LEU A 437 -3.16 8.13 -2.77
N LEU A 438 -2.12 7.30 -2.68
CA LEU A 438 -1.57 6.77 -1.43
C LEU A 438 -1.20 7.88 -0.44
N VAL A 439 -0.57 8.95 -0.96
CA VAL A 439 -0.08 10.09 -0.18
C VAL A 439 -1.17 11.07 0.24
N GLN A 440 -2.42 10.86 -0.15
CA GLN A 440 -3.53 11.77 0.16
C GLN A 440 -4.06 11.53 1.56
N THR A 441 -3.92 12.53 2.41
CA THR A 441 -4.59 12.65 3.71
C THR A 441 -5.64 13.75 3.66
N GLN A 442 -6.68 13.66 4.48
CA GLN A 442 -7.61 14.77 4.65
C GLN A 442 -6.87 15.99 5.21
N PRO A 443 -7.06 17.19 4.63
CA PRO A 443 -6.51 18.41 5.19
C PRO A 443 -7.20 18.71 6.53
N PRO A 444 -6.48 19.22 7.54
CA PRO A 444 -7.08 19.67 8.80
C PRO A 444 -7.92 20.95 8.64
N GLU A 445 -7.67 21.74 7.59
CA GLU A 445 -8.40 22.97 7.30
C GLU A 445 -9.77 22.65 6.68
N GLN A 446 -10.73 22.29 7.54
CA GLN A 446 -12.14 22.45 7.24
C GLN A 446 -12.35 23.93 6.91
N HIS A 447 -12.53 24.26 5.63
CA HIS A 447 -12.92 25.60 5.22
C HIS A 447 -14.37 25.81 5.65
N GLY A 448 -14.59 26.15 6.93
CA GLY A 448 -15.90 26.35 7.56
C GLY A 448 -15.91 25.92 9.03
N ASP A 449 -17.04 26.12 9.73
CA ASP A 449 -17.22 25.53 11.07
C ASP A 449 -17.37 24.00 11.00
N ALA A 450 -16.96 23.33 12.07
CA ALA A 450 -16.99 21.88 12.22
C ALA A 450 -18.40 21.28 12.05
N PRO A 451 -18.50 20.01 11.59
CA PRO A 451 -19.77 19.31 11.50
C PRO A 451 -20.42 19.16 12.89
N ASP A 452 -21.76 19.22 12.93
CA ASP A 452 -22.55 19.01 14.16
C ASP A 452 -22.74 17.51 14.42
N ILE A 453 -21.66 16.86 14.88
CA ILE A 453 -21.65 15.42 15.17
C ILE A 453 -22.69 15.07 16.24
N GLU A 454 -22.84 15.90 17.29
CA GLU A 454 -23.79 15.64 18.38
C GLU A 454 -25.25 15.79 17.92
N GLY A 455 -25.54 16.73 17.03
CA GLY A 455 -26.84 16.82 16.35
C GLY A 455 -27.14 15.59 15.51
N ALA A 456 -26.15 15.12 14.75
CA ALA A 456 -26.28 13.94 13.92
C ALA A 456 -26.51 12.65 14.74
N GLU A 457 -25.74 12.44 15.82
CA GLU A 457 -25.92 11.32 16.75
C GLU A 457 -27.32 11.31 17.37
N ARG A 458 -27.87 12.49 17.72
CA ARG A 458 -29.24 12.59 18.26
C ARG A 458 -30.30 12.16 17.25
N VAL A 459 -30.14 12.48 15.97
CA VAL A 459 -31.06 12.04 14.91
C VAL A 459 -31.04 10.52 14.78
N VAL A 460 -29.84 9.91 14.74
CA VAL A 460 -29.67 8.45 14.66
C VAL A 460 -30.25 7.77 15.90
N ALA A 461 -29.96 8.28 17.10
CA ALA A 461 -30.46 7.74 18.35
C ALA A 461 -32.00 7.78 18.44
N ALA A 462 -32.63 8.86 17.95
CA ALA A 462 -34.08 9.00 17.93
C ALA A 462 -34.76 7.96 17.02
N ALA A 463 -34.20 7.70 15.84
CA ALA A 463 -34.70 6.66 14.93
C ALA A 463 -34.52 5.25 15.53
N ARG A 464 -33.37 4.98 16.15
CA ARG A 464 -33.10 3.71 16.84
C ARG A 464 -34.02 3.47 18.03
N ALA A 465 -34.37 4.51 18.80
CA ALA A 465 -35.32 4.41 19.91
C ALA A 465 -36.72 3.96 19.45
N GLN A 466 -37.04 4.16 18.17
CA GLN A 466 -38.27 3.69 17.54
C GLN A 466 -38.11 2.34 16.83
N ALA A 467 -36.99 1.64 17.04
CA ALA A 467 -36.60 0.40 16.36
C ALA A 467 -36.59 0.50 14.82
N ARG A 468 -36.38 1.70 14.28
CA ARG A 468 -36.27 1.92 12.83
C ARG A 468 -34.82 1.78 12.39
N GLN A 469 -34.65 1.08 11.26
CA GLN A 469 -33.36 0.95 10.57
C GLN A 469 -33.25 1.87 9.35
N GLU A 470 -34.33 2.56 8.98
CA GLU A 470 -34.35 3.55 7.92
C GLU A 470 -34.78 4.92 8.47
N LEU A 471 -34.06 5.96 8.05
CA LEU A 471 -34.36 7.34 8.42
C LEU A 471 -35.48 7.90 7.54
N GLU A 472 -36.35 8.70 8.14
CA GLU A 472 -37.36 9.44 7.39
C GLU A 472 -36.73 10.57 6.57
N PRO A 473 -37.39 11.07 5.51
CA PRO A 473 -36.84 12.14 4.66
C PRO A 473 -36.45 13.42 5.43
N ALA A 474 -37.15 13.74 6.52
CA ALA A 474 -36.81 14.88 7.37
C ALA A 474 -35.53 14.65 8.20
N GLU A 475 -35.35 13.43 8.71
CA GLU A 475 -34.17 13.00 9.48
C GLU A 475 -32.93 12.91 8.58
N CYS A 476 -33.11 12.31 7.40
CA CYS A 476 -32.14 12.32 6.30
C CYS A 476 -31.59 13.73 6.03
N ARG A 477 -32.48 14.71 5.87
CA ARG A 477 -32.11 16.11 5.65
C ARG A 477 -31.36 16.71 6.83
N ALA A 478 -31.81 16.45 8.05
CA ALA A 478 -31.14 16.94 9.25
C ALA A 478 -29.70 16.41 9.32
N LEU A 479 -29.50 15.13 8.97
CA LEU A 479 -28.19 14.50 8.96
C LEU A 479 -27.25 15.12 7.91
N LEU A 480 -27.71 15.28 6.66
CA LEU A 480 -26.90 15.93 5.61
C LEU A 480 -26.55 17.39 5.95
N ARG A 481 -27.48 18.12 6.59
CA ARG A 481 -27.23 19.50 7.04
C ARG A 481 -26.22 19.57 8.18
N ALA A 482 -26.23 18.60 9.11
CA ALA A 482 -25.26 18.53 10.19
C ALA A 482 -23.82 18.44 9.67
N PHE A 483 -23.63 17.75 8.53
CA PHE A 483 -22.37 17.66 7.79
C PHE A 483 -22.26 18.65 6.63
N ARG A 484 -23.18 19.61 6.49
CA ARG A 484 -23.12 20.68 5.47
C ARG A 484 -23.00 20.18 4.03
N VAL A 485 -23.59 19.04 3.73
CA VAL A 485 -23.62 18.50 2.36
C VAL A 485 -24.42 19.49 1.48
N PRO A 486 -23.84 20.04 0.38
CA PRO A 486 -24.42 21.12 -0.42
C PRO A 486 -25.48 20.62 -1.40
N VAL A 487 -26.45 19.87 -0.88
CA VAL A 487 -27.56 19.30 -1.63
C VAL A 487 -28.85 19.96 -1.14
N ALA A 488 -29.50 20.69 -2.04
CA ALA A 488 -30.73 21.39 -1.77
C ALA A 488 -31.94 20.44 -1.77
N GLY A 489 -33.00 20.89 -1.07
CA GLY A 489 -34.44 20.69 -1.28
C GLY A 489 -35.17 19.41 -0.78
N PRO A 490 -36.52 19.35 -0.88
CA PRO A 490 -37.40 18.31 -0.31
C PRO A 490 -38.08 17.42 -1.37
N TYR A 491 -37.82 16.10 -1.39
CA TYR A 491 -38.08 15.38 -2.65
C TYR A 491 -38.57 13.95 -2.51
N VAL A 492 -39.88 13.83 -2.33
CA VAL A 492 -40.59 12.75 -2.99
C VAL A 492 -41.39 13.42 -4.10
N GLY A 493 -41.07 13.13 -5.36
CA GLY A 493 -41.86 13.55 -6.52
C GLY A 493 -41.64 14.97 -7.08
N CYS A 494 -40.48 15.62 -6.89
CA CYS A 494 -40.22 16.83 -7.68
C CYS A 494 -39.83 16.50 -9.11
N GLU A 495 -40.32 17.36 -10.00
CA GLU A 495 -39.82 17.48 -11.36
C GLU A 495 -38.34 17.90 -11.34
N PRO A 496 -37.53 17.39 -12.29
CA PRO A 496 -36.15 17.84 -12.44
C PRO A 496 -36.12 19.37 -12.62
N PRO A 497 -35.13 20.07 -12.04
CA PRO A 497 -34.87 21.47 -12.37
C PRO A 497 -34.80 21.66 -13.90
N ALA A 498 -35.30 22.78 -14.41
CA ALA A 498 -35.33 23.03 -15.86
C ALA A 498 -33.91 23.06 -16.49
N ASP A 499 -32.89 23.36 -15.70
CA ASP A 499 -31.47 23.38 -16.03
C ASP A 499 -30.73 22.09 -15.66
N ALA A 500 -31.44 21.05 -15.19
CA ALA A 500 -30.81 19.81 -14.76
C ALA A 500 -30.20 19.04 -15.93
N MET A 501 -28.96 18.59 -15.74
CA MET A 501 -28.26 17.76 -16.72
C MET A 501 -28.85 16.34 -16.80
N GLU A 502 -28.89 15.78 -18.02
CA GLU A 502 -29.27 14.39 -18.28
C GLU A 502 -28.06 13.54 -18.75
N PRO A 503 -27.95 12.26 -18.32
CA PRO A 503 -28.75 11.62 -17.28
C PRO A 503 -28.41 12.19 -15.87
N PRO A 504 -29.34 12.11 -14.89
CA PRO A 504 -29.06 12.52 -13.53
C PRO A 504 -27.92 11.69 -12.93
N ALA A 505 -27.26 12.23 -11.92
CA ALA A 505 -26.22 11.54 -11.16
C ALA A 505 -26.82 10.73 -10.01
N ALA A 506 -25.99 9.93 -9.34
CA ALA A 506 -26.30 9.31 -8.05
C ALA A 506 -25.03 9.26 -7.20
N ILE A 507 -25.15 9.62 -5.92
CA ILE A 507 -24.11 9.42 -4.91
C ILE A 507 -24.58 8.29 -3.99
N ARG A 508 -23.80 7.21 -3.93
CA ARG A 508 -24.13 6.04 -3.10
C ARG A 508 -22.99 5.68 -2.17
N VAL A 509 -23.30 5.39 -0.93
CA VAL A 509 -22.38 4.81 0.05
C VAL A 509 -22.88 3.44 0.46
N ARG A 510 -21.99 2.46 0.44
CA ARG A 510 -22.26 1.12 0.97
C ARG A 510 -21.11 0.70 1.87
N THR A 511 -21.43 0.19 3.04
CA THR A 511 -20.43 -0.33 3.97
C THR A 511 -20.09 -1.77 3.61
N ASP A 512 -18.86 -1.97 3.15
CA ASP A 512 -18.28 -3.30 2.95
C ASP A 512 -17.87 -3.89 4.31
N CYS A 513 -18.13 -5.18 4.50
CA CYS A 513 -17.85 -5.87 5.77
C CYS A 513 -16.36 -5.93 6.13
N ARG A 514 -15.45 -5.77 5.16
CA ARG A 514 -14.01 -5.81 5.36
C ARG A 514 -13.42 -4.40 5.31
N PHE A 515 -13.75 -3.64 4.26
CA PHE A 515 -13.09 -2.36 3.98
C PHE A 515 -13.82 -1.13 4.54
N GLY A 516 -15.04 -1.31 5.06
CA GLY A 516 -15.83 -0.20 5.59
C GLY A 516 -16.55 0.59 4.49
N PRO A 517 -16.83 1.88 4.70
CA PRO A 517 -17.64 2.68 3.80
C PRO A 517 -16.96 2.93 2.44
N VAL A 518 -17.66 2.55 1.37
CA VAL A 518 -17.27 2.73 -0.03
C VAL A 518 -18.25 3.70 -0.69
N LEU A 519 -17.73 4.84 -1.14
CA LEU A 519 -18.49 5.86 -1.87
C LEU A 519 -18.43 5.57 -3.37
N SER A 520 -19.51 5.86 -4.08
CA SER A 520 -19.57 5.76 -5.52
C SER A 520 -20.37 6.90 -6.17
N LEU A 521 -19.90 7.35 -7.32
CA LEU A 521 -20.58 8.31 -8.20
C LEU A 521 -20.85 7.63 -9.53
N GLY A 522 -22.10 7.69 -9.99
CA GLY A 522 -22.49 7.22 -11.31
C GLY A 522 -23.78 7.84 -11.81
N ALA A 523 -24.33 7.30 -12.90
CA ALA A 523 -25.65 7.71 -13.40
C ALA A 523 -26.76 7.22 -12.45
N GLY A 524 -27.75 8.07 -12.22
CA GLY A 524 -28.95 7.83 -11.42
C GLY A 524 -30.23 7.71 -12.26
N GLY A 525 -31.35 7.54 -11.56
CA GLY A 525 -32.69 7.41 -12.14
C GLY A 525 -32.91 6.13 -12.98
N ALA A 526 -33.93 6.13 -13.83
CA ALA A 526 -34.27 4.99 -14.69
C ALA A 526 -33.13 4.59 -15.65
N ALA A 527 -32.29 5.55 -16.03
CA ALA A 527 -31.11 5.32 -16.87
C ALA A 527 -30.02 4.47 -16.19
N ALA A 528 -30.00 4.42 -14.85
CA ALA A 528 -29.03 3.62 -14.08
C ALA A 528 -29.24 2.11 -14.25
N VAL A 529 -30.48 1.66 -14.45
CA VAL A 529 -30.85 0.23 -14.55
C VAL A 529 -30.22 -0.45 -15.78
N MET A 530 -29.92 0.34 -16.82
CA MET A 530 -29.35 -0.15 -18.09
C MET A 530 -27.82 -0.04 -18.16
N GLN A 531 -27.15 0.43 -17.10
CA GLN A 531 -25.70 0.66 -17.10
C GLN A 531 -24.96 -0.37 -16.24
N ALA A 532 -23.89 -0.94 -16.80
CA ALA A 532 -22.98 -1.81 -16.06
C ALA A 532 -22.33 -1.06 -14.87
N PRO A 533 -22.04 -1.75 -13.74
CA PRO A 533 -21.58 -1.12 -12.50
C PRO A 533 -20.43 -0.14 -12.73
N ASP A 534 -20.55 1.05 -12.13
CA ASP A 534 -19.60 2.14 -12.30
C ASP A 534 -18.26 1.81 -11.62
N ARG A 535 -17.16 2.21 -12.28
CA ARG A 535 -15.80 2.13 -11.72
C ARG A 535 -15.49 3.32 -10.80
N GLY A 536 -16.37 4.31 -10.73
CA GLY A 536 -16.28 5.50 -9.87
C GLY A 536 -16.52 5.23 -8.39
N ALA A 537 -15.89 4.20 -7.81
CA ALA A 537 -15.95 3.90 -6.38
C ALA A 537 -14.62 4.22 -5.68
N ASP A 538 -14.65 4.67 -4.42
CA ASP A 538 -13.47 4.85 -3.59
C ASP A 538 -13.79 4.67 -2.09
N LEU A 539 -12.77 4.43 -1.28
CA LEU A 539 -12.91 4.31 0.17
C LEU A 539 -12.95 5.68 0.83
N ALA A 540 -13.80 5.83 1.85
CA ALA A 540 -13.62 6.91 2.82
C ALA A 540 -12.35 6.67 3.67
N PRO A 541 -11.69 7.73 4.15
CA PRO A 541 -12.03 9.13 3.94
C PRO A 541 -11.54 9.71 2.61
N LEU A 542 -12.32 10.66 2.04
CA LEU A 542 -12.00 11.46 0.86
C LEU A 542 -11.54 12.88 1.24
N ASN A 543 -10.65 13.43 0.42
CA ASN A 543 -10.28 14.85 0.40
C ASN A 543 -10.60 15.43 -0.99
N ALA A 544 -10.38 16.74 -1.18
CA ALA A 544 -10.57 17.44 -2.46
C ALA A 544 -10.00 16.72 -3.68
N PHE A 545 -8.74 16.27 -3.56
CA PHE A 545 -8.07 15.57 -4.63
C PHE A 545 -8.72 14.20 -4.91
N LEU A 546 -9.02 13.43 -3.87
CA LEU A 546 -9.62 12.10 -3.99
C LEU A 546 -11.06 12.15 -4.52
N ALA A 547 -11.85 13.13 -4.08
CA ALA A 547 -13.20 13.38 -4.59
C ALA A 547 -13.16 13.72 -6.09
N ARG A 548 -12.26 14.61 -6.50
CA ARG A 548 -12.02 14.91 -7.92
C ARG A 548 -11.59 13.67 -8.69
N GLN A 549 -10.68 12.85 -8.15
CA GLN A 549 -10.25 11.61 -8.78
C GLN A 549 -11.37 10.57 -8.88
N LEU A 550 -12.27 10.50 -7.90
CA LEU A 550 -13.47 9.68 -7.97
C LEU A 550 -14.38 10.16 -9.10
N MET A 551 -14.60 11.47 -9.22
CA MET A 551 -15.36 12.08 -10.31
C MET A 551 -14.74 11.73 -11.66
N GLU A 552 -13.46 12.01 -11.89
CA GLU A 552 -12.75 11.77 -13.15
C GLU A 552 -12.77 10.29 -13.61
N ARG A 553 -12.91 9.35 -12.66
CA ARG A 553 -13.03 7.91 -12.95
C ARG A 553 -14.46 7.46 -13.26
N SER A 554 -15.47 8.19 -12.80
CA SER A 554 -16.87 7.85 -13.06
C SER A 554 -17.14 7.87 -14.56
N ARG A 555 -17.93 6.90 -15.04
CA ARG A 555 -18.35 6.87 -16.45
C ARG A 555 -19.22 8.05 -16.80
N LEU A 556 -20.03 8.53 -15.85
CA LEU A 556 -20.86 9.71 -16.01
C LEU A 556 -19.98 10.94 -16.30
N TRP A 557 -18.88 11.09 -15.57
CA TRP A 557 -17.93 12.17 -15.81
C TRP A 557 -17.29 12.08 -17.20
N GLN A 558 -16.72 10.92 -17.53
CA GLN A 558 -15.96 10.74 -18.77
C GLN A 558 -16.79 10.90 -20.04
N ARG A 559 -18.10 10.61 -19.97
CA ARG A 559 -18.98 10.62 -21.14
C ARG A 559 -19.87 11.85 -21.23
N VAL A 560 -20.19 12.48 -20.10
CA VAL A 560 -21.21 13.54 -20.03
C VAL A 560 -20.67 14.77 -19.31
N LEU A 561 -20.31 14.67 -18.03
CA LEU A 561 -20.08 15.87 -17.21
C LEU A 561 -18.83 16.66 -17.64
N ARG A 562 -17.75 15.99 -18.04
CA ARG A 562 -16.44 16.63 -18.30
C ARG A 562 -16.53 17.86 -19.20
N ASP A 563 -17.39 17.81 -20.22
CA ASP A 563 -17.48 18.86 -21.25
C ASP A 563 -18.69 19.80 -21.05
N HIS A 564 -19.56 19.53 -20.08
CA HIS A 564 -20.85 20.22 -19.93
C HIS A 564 -21.11 20.78 -18.52
N ILE A 565 -20.39 20.35 -17.49
CA ILE A 565 -20.60 20.82 -16.11
C ILE A 565 -20.03 22.22 -15.91
N SER A 566 -20.76 23.09 -15.21
CA SER A 566 -20.25 24.41 -14.82
C SER A 566 -19.26 24.31 -13.64
N PRO A 567 -18.27 25.21 -13.51
CA PRO A 567 -17.28 25.16 -12.43
C PRO A 567 -17.88 25.19 -11.02
N SER A 568 -19.00 25.90 -10.84
CA SER A 568 -19.73 25.97 -9.56
C SER A 568 -20.38 24.63 -9.21
N ALA A 569 -20.99 23.97 -10.20
CA ALA A 569 -21.61 22.65 -10.01
C ALA A 569 -20.55 21.54 -9.80
N GLU A 570 -19.41 21.61 -10.48
CA GLU A 570 -18.25 20.73 -10.24
C GLU A 570 -17.79 20.84 -8.78
N GLU A 571 -17.61 22.07 -8.30
CA GLU A 571 -17.19 22.33 -6.93
C GLU A 571 -18.23 21.84 -5.91
N ALA A 572 -19.52 22.10 -6.14
CA ALA A 572 -20.58 21.61 -5.27
C ALA A 572 -20.61 20.07 -5.21
N LEU A 573 -20.43 19.38 -6.34
CA LEU A 573 -20.36 17.92 -6.41
C LEU A 573 -19.14 17.37 -5.67
N ARG A 574 -17.98 18.01 -5.85
CA ARG A 574 -16.75 17.68 -5.12
C ARG A 574 -16.95 17.79 -3.61
N VAL A 575 -17.47 18.93 -3.15
CA VAL A 575 -17.76 19.18 -1.72
C VAL A 575 -18.79 18.19 -1.19
N ALA A 576 -19.82 17.84 -1.96
CA ALA A 576 -20.81 16.83 -1.54
C ALA A 576 -20.17 15.46 -1.30
N LEU A 577 -19.25 15.02 -2.16
CA LEU A 577 -18.54 13.75 -1.98
C LEU A 577 -17.64 13.76 -0.72
N GLU A 578 -16.97 14.87 -0.43
CA GLU A 578 -16.19 15.05 0.81
C GLU A 578 -17.08 15.01 2.05
N GLN A 579 -18.14 15.81 2.09
CA GLN A 579 -18.99 15.88 3.28
C GLN A 579 -19.76 14.59 3.53
N VAL A 580 -20.19 13.88 2.47
CA VAL A 580 -20.76 12.53 2.62
C VAL A 580 -19.71 11.53 3.12
N SER A 581 -18.45 11.66 2.70
CA SER A 581 -17.35 10.86 3.24
C SER A 581 -17.08 11.14 4.71
N ASP A 582 -17.12 12.40 5.15
CA ASP A 582 -16.95 12.78 6.55
C ASP A 582 -18.09 12.24 7.42
N LEU A 583 -19.33 12.30 6.90
CA LEU A 583 -20.51 11.75 7.57
C LEU A 583 -20.34 10.27 7.90
N VAL A 584 -19.97 9.43 6.93
CA VAL A 584 -19.80 7.98 7.18
C VAL A 584 -18.51 7.64 7.93
N THR A 585 -17.55 8.55 7.97
CA THR A 585 -16.34 8.40 8.79
C THR A 585 -16.66 8.59 10.27
N GLU A 586 -17.47 9.60 10.60
CA GLU A 586 -17.84 9.93 11.99
C GLU A 586 -19.08 9.16 12.50
N LEU A 587 -19.91 8.61 11.62
CA LEU A 587 -21.12 7.85 11.98
C LEU A 587 -21.06 6.39 11.49
N PRO A 588 -20.42 5.48 12.24
CA PRO A 588 -20.36 4.04 11.91
C PRO A 588 -21.73 3.36 11.87
N ASP A 589 -22.73 3.97 12.51
CA ASP A 589 -24.12 3.51 12.48
C ASP A 589 -24.74 3.61 11.08
N VAL A 590 -24.23 4.47 10.20
CA VAL A 590 -24.77 4.65 8.85
C VAL A 590 -24.12 3.66 7.90
N VAL A 591 -24.88 2.64 7.49
CA VAL A 591 -24.35 1.55 6.64
C VAL A 591 -24.60 1.76 5.15
N GLU A 592 -25.61 2.57 4.81
CA GLU A 592 -25.99 2.86 3.43
C GLU A 592 -26.53 4.28 3.30
N ILE A 593 -26.11 4.98 2.25
CA ILE A 593 -26.64 6.26 1.80
C ILE A 593 -26.91 6.14 0.31
N ASP A 594 -28.11 6.48 -0.13
CA ASP A 594 -28.47 6.52 -1.54
C ASP A 594 -29.11 7.89 -1.85
N ILE A 595 -28.40 8.74 -2.60
CA ILE A 595 -28.89 10.02 -3.11
C ILE A 595 -29.11 9.83 -4.61
N ASP A 596 -30.33 9.45 -4.96
CA ASP A 596 -30.71 9.04 -6.32
C ASP A 596 -32.20 9.35 -6.58
N PRO A 597 -32.56 10.10 -7.64
CA PRO A 597 -31.64 10.79 -8.57
C PRO A 597 -31.04 12.06 -7.96
N LEU A 598 -29.80 12.37 -8.31
CA LEU A 598 -29.13 13.64 -8.02
C LEU A 598 -29.10 14.51 -9.28
N TYR A 599 -29.86 15.59 -9.29
CA TYR A 599 -29.86 16.56 -10.37
C TYR A 599 -28.74 17.57 -10.17
N ILE A 600 -27.93 17.75 -11.21
CA ILE A 600 -26.84 18.72 -11.29
C ILE A 600 -27.33 19.85 -12.18
N GLY A 601 -27.53 21.04 -11.62
CA GLY A 601 -27.86 22.26 -12.35
C GLY A 601 -26.84 23.36 -12.06
N ASP A 602 -26.99 24.52 -12.71
CA ASP A 602 -26.06 25.64 -12.55
C ASP A 602 -26.20 26.31 -11.17
N ALA A 603 -27.39 26.25 -10.58
CA ALA A 603 -27.68 26.78 -9.25
C ALA A 603 -27.19 25.87 -8.11
N GLY A 604 -26.76 24.63 -8.41
CA GLY A 604 -26.26 23.67 -7.42
C GLY A 604 -26.86 22.27 -7.55
N LEU A 605 -26.74 21.47 -6.49
CA LEU A 605 -27.18 20.09 -6.46
C LEU A 605 -28.56 19.94 -5.84
N THR A 606 -29.41 19.12 -6.46
CA THR A 606 -30.78 18.86 -6.01
C THR A 606 -31.06 17.36 -5.98
N ALA A 607 -31.39 16.80 -4.82
CA ALA A 607 -31.63 15.35 -4.69
C ALA A 607 -33.10 14.98 -4.92
N GLY A 608 -33.47 14.41 -6.06
CA GLY A 608 -34.83 13.93 -6.33
C GLY A 608 -35.30 12.75 -5.45
N GLY A 609 -34.39 12.04 -4.78
CA GLY A 609 -34.69 10.96 -3.84
C GLY A 609 -33.51 10.70 -2.90
N MET A 610 -33.82 10.26 -1.67
CA MET A 610 -32.79 9.99 -0.67
C MET A 610 -33.21 8.86 0.28
N ARG A 611 -32.29 7.95 0.57
CA ARG A 611 -32.45 6.87 1.55
C ARG A 611 -31.19 6.74 2.40
N ILE A 612 -31.35 6.63 3.72
CA ILE A 612 -30.26 6.29 4.64
C ILE A 612 -30.70 5.11 5.49
N ARG A 613 -29.84 4.08 5.53
CA ARG A 613 -30.04 2.87 6.34
C ARG A 613 -28.99 2.79 7.44
N LEU A 614 -29.45 2.38 8.62
CA LEU A 614 -28.65 2.22 9.83
C LEU A 614 -28.25 0.76 10.04
N ALA A 615 -27.13 0.52 10.72
CA ALA A 615 -26.69 -0.79 11.18
C ALA A 615 -27.71 -1.40 12.15
N GLU A 616 -27.79 -2.73 12.23
CA GLU A 616 -28.70 -3.40 13.18
C GLU A 616 -28.33 -3.11 14.64
N ALA A 617 -27.03 -3.20 14.95
CA ALA A 617 -26.48 -2.87 16.27
C ALA A 617 -25.90 -1.45 16.27
N PRO A 618 -26.06 -0.68 17.37
CA PRO A 618 -25.39 0.60 17.52
C PRO A 618 -23.88 0.42 17.71
N ALA A 619 -23.10 1.41 17.29
CA ALA A 619 -21.68 1.46 17.62
C ALA A 619 -21.45 1.61 19.14
N GLU A 620 -20.49 0.86 19.68
CA GLU A 620 -20.21 0.81 21.12
C GLU A 620 -19.56 2.08 21.67
N ALA A 621 -18.83 2.81 20.83
CA ALA A 621 -18.11 4.02 21.20
C ALA A 621 -17.96 4.97 20.01
N ARG A 622 -17.69 6.25 20.29
CA ARG A 622 -17.35 7.23 19.25
C ARG A 622 -16.11 6.77 18.48
N PRO A 623 -16.08 6.89 17.14
CA PRO A 623 -14.94 6.48 16.33
C PRO A 623 -13.62 7.11 16.74
N ALA A 624 -13.60 8.41 17.04
CA ALA A 624 -12.40 9.13 17.47
C ALA A 624 -11.77 8.58 18.77
N ALA A 625 -12.58 7.95 19.63
CA ALA A 625 -12.15 7.35 20.89
C ALA A 625 -11.76 5.87 20.75
N SER A 626 -12.37 5.15 19.79
CA SER A 626 -12.14 3.72 19.54
C SER A 626 -11.11 3.45 18.44
N GLY A 627 -10.57 4.50 17.80
CA GLY A 627 -9.63 4.35 16.68
C GLY A 627 -10.31 3.98 15.36
N TYR A 628 -11.57 4.37 15.18
CA TYR A 628 -12.35 4.22 13.94
C TYR A 628 -12.50 2.79 13.41
N PRO A 629 -12.73 1.73 14.20
CA PRO A 629 -12.56 0.32 13.81
C PRO A 629 -13.30 -0.11 12.52
N HIS A 630 -14.37 0.58 12.14
CA HIS A 630 -15.12 0.37 10.90
C HIS A 630 -14.40 0.82 9.62
N MET A 631 -13.30 1.55 9.72
CA MET A 631 -12.55 2.11 8.59
C MET A 631 -11.35 1.24 8.21
N ALA A 632 -11.12 1.01 6.91
CA ALA A 632 -9.89 0.36 6.45
C ALA A 632 -8.67 1.28 6.44
N ILE A 633 -8.89 2.59 6.28
CA ILE A 633 -7.86 3.62 6.31
C ILE A 633 -8.17 4.52 7.50
N HIS A 634 -7.23 4.61 8.43
CA HIS A 634 -7.40 5.47 9.60
C HIS A 634 -7.48 6.95 9.16
N PRO A 635 -8.52 7.70 9.55
CA PRO A 635 -8.65 9.11 9.19
C PRO A 635 -7.61 9.98 9.91
N TYR A 636 -7.46 11.23 9.46
CA TYR A 636 -6.58 12.17 10.14
C TYR A 636 -7.10 12.42 11.56
N PRO A 637 -6.29 12.22 12.62
CA PRO A 637 -6.81 12.26 13.98
C PRO A 637 -6.84 13.71 14.50
N ALA A 638 -7.81 14.47 13.97
CA ALA A 638 -7.98 15.91 14.20
C ALA A 638 -8.18 16.28 15.68
N GLN A 639 -8.62 15.34 16.52
CA GLN A 639 -8.78 15.55 17.96
C GLN A 639 -7.47 15.91 18.70
N TRP A 640 -6.31 15.66 18.08
CA TRP A 640 -5.00 16.01 18.65
C TRP A 640 -4.49 17.39 18.22
N VAL A 641 -5.23 18.10 17.36
CA VAL A 641 -4.90 19.48 16.97
C VAL A 641 -5.25 20.41 18.13
N ARG A 642 -4.25 21.12 18.67
CA ARG A 642 -4.45 22.07 19.76
C ARG A 642 -3.70 23.37 19.48
N GLN A 643 -4.45 24.47 19.48
CA GLN A 643 -3.89 25.82 19.44
C GLN A 643 -3.37 26.22 20.84
N ARG A 644 -2.22 26.88 20.87
CA ARG A 644 -1.49 27.25 22.09
C ARG A 644 -0.81 28.62 21.92
N GLN A 645 -0.39 29.17 23.05
CA GLN A 645 0.40 30.39 23.11
C GLN A 645 1.61 30.16 24.00
N PHE A 646 2.74 30.75 23.61
CA PHE A 646 3.92 30.83 24.46
C PHE A 646 3.75 31.91 25.53
N ALA A 647 4.67 31.94 26.51
CA ALA A 647 4.65 32.95 27.59
C ALA A 647 4.83 34.40 27.09
N ASP A 648 5.42 34.59 25.90
CA ASP A 648 5.55 35.88 25.20
C ASP A 648 4.32 36.22 24.32
N GLY A 649 3.27 35.39 24.34
CA GLY A 649 2.05 35.58 23.56
C GLY A 649 2.13 35.08 22.12
N ALA A 650 3.29 34.60 21.65
CA ALA A 650 3.41 34.07 20.30
C ALA A 650 2.55 32.80 20.12
N PRO A 651 1.70 32.72 19.08
CA PRO A 651 0.87 31.55 18.84
C PRO A 651 1.69 30.41 18.26
N TRP A 652 1.32 29.19 18.66
CA TRP A 652 1.84 27.96 18.08
C TRP A 652 0.77 26.88 18.14
N GLU A 653 0.92 25.88 17.28
CA GLU A 653 0.00 24.75 17.17
C GLU A 653 0.75 23.45 17.40
N ILE A 654 0.11 22.51 18.09
CA ILE A 654 0.50 21.10 18.08
C ILE A 654 -0.52 20.35 17.23
N ARG A 655 -0.05 19.57 16.26
CA ARG A 655 -0.93 18.77 15.40
C ARG A 655 -0.22 17.50 14.89
N PRO A 656 -0.97 16.44 14.54
CA PRO A 656 -0.42 15.30 13.82
C PRO A 656 0.25 15.71 12.49
N ILE A 657 1.35 15.02 12.14
CA ILE A 657 2.12 15.27 10.92
C ILE A 657 1.32 14.91 9.65
N ARG A 658 1.49 15.64 8.56
CA ARG A 658 0.85 15.34 7.27
C ARG A 658 1.89 15.12 6.16
N PRO A 659 1.53 14.42 5.06
CA PRO A 659 2.36 14.28 3.87
C PRO A 659 2.94 15.60 3.35
N ASP A 660 2.13 16.68 3.36
CA ASP A 660 2.52 18.03 2.90
C ASP A 660 3.58 18.69 3.79
N ASP A 661 3.83 18.15 4.99
CA ASP A 661 4.88 18.65 5.88
C ASP A 661 6.29 18.24 5.41
N ALA A 662 6.45 17.53 4.29
CA ALA A 662 7.74 17.06 3.79
C ALA A 662 8.76 18.19 3.59
N GLU A 663 8.35 19.29 2.94
CA GLU A 663 9.24 20.45 2.75
C GLU A 663 9.50 21.22 4.06
N PRO A 664 8.48 21.59 4.86
CA PRO A 664 8.68 22.18 6.18
C PRO A 664 9.56 21.34 7.11
N LEU A 665 9.42 20.01 7.08
CA LEU A 665 10.21 19.09 7.89
C LEU A 665 11.66 19.05 7.40
N GLN A 666 11.88 19.02 6.09
CA GLN A 666 13.22 19.06 5.51
C GLN A 666 13.94 20.39 5.84
N ALA A 667 13.20 21.50 5.83
CA ALA A 667 13.70 22.81 6.25
C ALA A 667 14.05 22.82 7.75
N PHE A 668 13.16 22.28 8.59
CA PHE A 668 13.41 22.11 10.02
C PHE A 668 14.68 21.31 10.30
N ILE A 669 14.87 20.14 9.69
CA ILE A 669 16.07 19.31 9.88
C ILE A 669 17.34 20.02 9.41
N ARG A 670 17.29 20.77 8.30
CA ARG A 670 18.43 21.58 7.82
C ARG A 670 18.78 22.72 8.77
N GLY A 671 17.80 23.24 9.49
CA GLY A 671 17.97 24.34 10.46
C GLY A 671 18.56 23.90 11.81
N LEU A 672 18.61 22.60 12.11
CA LEU A 672 19.14 22.10 13.38
C LEU A 672 20.68 22.23 13.47
N SER A 673 21.17 22.59 14.66
CA SER A 673 22.61 22.58 14.97
C SER A 673 23.23 21.19 14.80
N GLU A 674 24.56 21.13 14.59
CA GLU A 674 25.27 19.83 14.50
C GLU A 674 25.12 19.00 15.78
N GLU A 675 25.11 19.66 16.95
CA GLU A 675 24.88 19.01 18.24
C GLU A 675 23.47 18.40 18.31
N THR A 676 22.41 19.16 18.00
CA THR A 676 21.03 18.65 18.03
C THR A 676 20.82 17.50 17.03
N ARG A 677 21.44 17.55 15.84
CA ARG A 677 21.37 16.45 14.87
C ARG A 677 22.10 15.21 15.34
N TYR A 678 23.29 15.35 15.89
CA TYR A 678 24.05 14.23 16.46
C TYR A 678 23.29 13.57 17.61
N MET A 679 22.75 14.38 18.53
CA MET A 679 21.97 13.89 19.68
C MET A 679 20.70 13.14 19.28
N ARG A 680 20.16 13.43 18.09
CA ARG A 680 18.92 12.85 17.57
C ARG A 680 19.14 11.59 16.74
N PHE A 681 20.10 11.62 15.82
CA PHE A 681 20.26 10.58 14.80
C PHE A 681 21.52 9.73 15.00
N VAL A 682 22.37 10.08 15.97
CA VAL A 682 23.69 9.45 16.20
C VAL A 682 24.49 9.40 14.88
N SER A 683 24.33 10.45 14.07
CA SER A 683 24.85 10.56 12.71
C SER A 683 24.98 12.03 12.32
N MET A 684 25.97 12.36 11.50
CA MET A 684 26.21 13.70 10.94
C MET A 684 25.31 14.03 9.74
N MET A 685 24.14 13.39 9.65
CA MET A 685 23.19 13.60 8.56
C MET A 685 22.77 15.07 8.50
N ARG A 686 22.91 15.71 7.33
CA ARG A 686 22.52 17.12 7.10
C ARG A 686 21.11 17.27 6.55
N GLU A 687 20.61 16.22 5.89
CA GLU A 687 19.29 16.21 5.27
C GLU A 687 18.73 14.79 5.23
N LEU A 688 17.41 14.69 5.18
CA LEU A 688 16.72 13.42 5.01
C LEU A 688 16.70 13.08 3.52
N THR A 689 16.97 11.83 3.18
CA THR A 689 16.74 11.37 1.79
C THR A 689 15.25 11.48 1.46
N PRO A 690 14.85 11.60 0.17
CA PRO A 690 13.44 11.63 -0.21
C PRO A 690 12.63 10.44 0.34
N ARG A 691 13.26 9.27 0.43
CA ARG A 691 12.66 8.06 1.02
C ARG A 691 12.42 8.21 2.54
N MET A 692 13.35 8.84 3.25
CA MET A 692 13.19 9.10 4.69
C MET A 692 12.13 10.18 4.95
N LEU A 693 12.09 11.25 4.15
CA LEU A 693 11.04 12.27 4.27
C LEU A 693 9.66 11.66 4.13
N ALA A 694 9.42 10.90 3.06
CA ALA A 694 8.15 10.22 2.86
C ALA A 694 7.81 9.27 4.03
N ARG A 695 8.80 8.56 4.58
CA ARG A 695 8.62 7.68 5.75
C ARG A 695 8.18 8.43 7.01
N TYR A 696 8.66 9.65 7.24
CA TYR A 696 8.34 10.45 8.42
C TYR A 696 7.03 11.25 8.29
N THR A 697 6.62 11.62 7.08
CA THR A 697 5.42 12.44 6.86
C THR A 697 4.19 11.66 6.43
N GLN A 698 4.37 10.48 5.82
CA GLN A 698 3.30 9.64 5.30
C GLN A 698 3.10 8.44 6.22
N ILE A 699 2.81 8.74 7.48
CA ILE A 699 2.64 7.73 8.53
C ILE A 699 1.25 7.09 8.47
N ASP A 700 1.17 5.86 8.95
CA ASP A 700 -0.10 5.19 9.22
C ASP A 700 -0.45 5.35 10.69
N TYR A 701 -1.49 6.14 10.98
CA TYR A 701 -1.96 6.44 12.34
C TYR A 701 -2.36 5.22 13.16
N HIS A 702 -2.60 4.08 12.52
CA HIS A 702 -2.84 2.82 13.20
C HIS A 702 -1.58 2.21 13.83
N ARG A 703 -0.39 2.50 13.28
CA ARG A 703 0.89 1.89 13.68
C ARG A 703 1.87 2.88 14.28
N GLU A 704 1.75 4.14 13.90
CA GLU A 704 2.70 5.19 14.18
C GLU A 704 1.93 6.44 14.52
N PHE A 705 2.51 7.26 15.38
CA PHE A 705 1.90 8.54 15.70
C PHE A 705 3.01 9.57 15.78
N ALA A 706 2.87 10.65 15.01
CA ALA A 706 3.83 11.73 14.97
C ALA A 706 3.11 13.07 15.08
N LEU A 707 3.65 13.94 15.93
CA LEU A 707 3.20 15.29 16.23
C LEU A 707 4.26 16.28 15.80
N VAL A 708 3.83 17.34 15.13
CA VAL A 708 4.63 18.51 14.85
C VAL A 708 4.13 19.68 15.69
N ALA A 709 5.08 20.46 16.21
CA ALA A 709 4.80 21.78 16.73
C ALA A 709 5.09 22.79 15.61
N THR A 710 4.13 23.65 15.28
CA THR A 710 4.24 24.63 14.20
C THR A 710 3.98 26.05 14.68
N THR A 711 4.57 27.02 13.99
CA THR A 711 4.29 28.44 14.19
C THR A 711 4.33 29.16 12.84
N ARG A 712 3.80 30.39 12.78
CA ARG A 712 3.76 31.19 11.56
C ARG A 712 4.83 32.26 11.60
N VAL A 713 5.67 32.32 10.56
CA VAL A 713 6.70 33.34 10.39
C VAL A 713 6.51 34.09 9.07
N PRO A 714 6.91 35.37 8.96
CA PRO A 714 6.83 36.10 7.70
C PRO A 714 7.67 35.41 6.62
N ASN A 715 7.11 35.19 5.43
CA ASN A 715 7.82 34.59 4.30
C ASN A 715 8.46 35.66 3.39
N PRO A 716 9.79 35.83 3.39
CA PRO A 716 10.45 36.83 2.55
C PRO A 716 10.26 36.57 1.05
N ALA A 717 10.14 35.30 0.65
CA ALA A 717 9.95 34.89 -0.74
C ALA A 717 8.51 35.13 -1.25
N ASN A 718 7.55 35.36 -0.36
CA ASN A 718 6.15 35.58 -0.71
C ASN A 718 5.59 36.86 -0.08
N ARG A 719 6.29 37.99 -0.26
CA ARG A 719 5.87 39.34 0.18
C ARG A 719 5.53 39.46 1.67
N GLY A 720 6.17 38.64 2.52
CA GLY A 720 5.94 38.65 3.97
C GLY A 720 4.66 37.95 4.41
N LEU A 721 3.93 37.26 3.51
CA LEU A 721 2.79 36.43 3.91
C LEU A 721 3.22 35.39 4.94
N PRO A 722 2.39 35.09 5.96
CA PRO A 722 2.74 34.12 6.99
C PRO A 722 2.93 32.73 6.37
N MET A 723 4.06 32.11 6.64
CA MET A 723 4.37 30.73 6.29
C MET A 723 4.46 29.90 7.57
N GLU A 724 3.82 28.74 7.55
CA GLU A 724 3.95 27.76 8.62
C GLU A 724 5.36 27.14 8.58
N ILE A 725 6.01 27.06 9.74
CA ILE A 725 7.27 26.34 9.93
C ILE A 725 7.12 25.33 11.07
N ILE A 726 7.86 24.23 10.98
CA ILE A 726 7.97 23.24 12.05
C ILE A 726 9.07 23.68 13.02
N ILE A 727 8.76 23.66 14.32
CA ILE A 727 9.66 24.05 15.42
C ILE A 727 9.93 22.90 16.41
N GLY A 728 9.22 21.78 16.27
CA GLY A 728 9.49 20.54 17.01
C GLY A 728 8.76 19.35 16.39
N LEU A 729 9.31 18.16 16.61
CA LEU A 729 8.77 16.89 16.14
C LEU A 729 8.88 15.86 17.26
N ALA A 730 7.80 15.15 17.55
CA ALA A 730 7.79 13.98 18.41
C ALA A 730 7.02 12.87 17.73
N HIS A 731 7.50 11.63 17.81
CA HIS A 731 6.77 10.49 17.27
C HIS A 731 7.07 9.21 18.01
N TYR A 732 6.19 8.22 17.90
CA TYR A 732 6.49 6.84 18.21
C TYR A 732 6.19 5.90 17.06
N LEU A 733 6.91 4.79 17.04
CA LEU A 733 6.69 3.65 16.16
C LEU A 733 6.36 2.44 17.03
N ARG A 734 5.21 1.78 16.79
CA ARG A 734 4.88 0.54 17.51
C ARG A 734 5.99 -0.50 17.34
N ASN A 735 6.37 -1.12 18.45
CA ASN A 735 7.34 -2.20 18.47
C ASN A 735 6.75 -3.42 17.76
N ALA A 736 7.63 -4.28 17.26
CA ALA A 736 7.22 -5.49 16.53
C ALA A 736 6.44 -6.49 17.42
N ASP A 737 6.49 -6.33 18.75
CA ASP A 737 5.70 -7.10 19.71
C ASP A 737 4.23 -6.64 19.82
N GLY A 738 3.88 -5.49 19.22
CA GLY A 738 2.56 -4.88 19.30
C GLY A 738 2.15 -4.37 20.68
N ARG A 739 3.03 -4.46 21.68
CA ARG A 739 2.75 -4.11 23.09
C ARG A 739 3.29 -2.75 23.45
N GLY A 740 4.46 -2.38 22.94
CA GLY A 740 5.08 -1.08 23.21
C GLY A 740 5.32 -0.25 21.96
N ALA A 741 5.96 0.90 22.13
CA ALA A 741 6.42 1.73 21.02
C ALA A 741 7.74 2.44 21.34
N GLU A 742 8.58 2.58 20.32
CA GLU A 742 9.81 3.34 20.39
C GLU A 742 9.52 4.82 20.13
N TYR A 743 9.85 5.72 21.07
CA TYR A 743 9.62 7.16 20.94
C TYR A 743 10.86 7.92 20.52
N ALA A 744 10.61 9.10 19.97
CA ALA A 744 11.64 9.88 19.35
C ALA A 744 11.21 11.37 19.34
N LEU A 745 11.97 12.26 20.00
CA LEU A 745 11.71 13.71 20.12
C LEU A 745 12.88 14.56 19.58
N VAL A 746 12.56 15.70 18.94
CA VAL A 746 13.50 16.78 18.60
C VAL A 746 12.81 18.14 18.63
N VAL A 747 13.50 19.16 19.13
CA VAL A 747 13.01 20.56 19.19
C VAL A 747 14.09 21.47 18.61
N ALA A 748 13.70 22.41 17.75
CA ALA A 748 14.63 23.37 17.14
C ALA A 748 15.35 24.20 18.21
N ASP A 749 16.63 24.47 17.99
CA ASP A 749 17.54 25.09 18.96
C ASP A 749 16.97 26.40 19.55
N ASP A 750 16.43 27.28 18.70
CA ASP A 750 15.84 28.58 19.09
C ASP A 750 14.54 28.46 19.92
N TRP A 751 13.92 27.28 19.92
CA TRP A 751 12.64 27.02 20.58
C TRP A 751 12.78 26.10 21.80
N GLN A 752 14.01 25.67 22.11
CA GLN A 752 14.29 24.90 23.33
C GLN A 752 14.01 25.73 24.59
N ARG A 753 13.83 25.04 25.73
CA ARG A 753 13.50 25.65 27.03
C ARG A 753 12.17 26.44 27.07
N ARG A 754 11.34 26.36 26.03
CA ARG A 754 9.97 26.91 25.98
C ARG A 754 8.86 25.88 26.28
N ARG A 755 9.20 24.80 27.00
CA ARG A 755 8.31 23.66 27.37
C ARG A 755 7.72 22.84 26.21
N LEU A 756 8.09 23.10 24.94
CA LEU A 756 7.63 22.34 23.77
C LEU A 756 7.85 20.83 23.91
N GLY A 757 9.04 20.40 24.34
CA GLY A 757 9.34 18.96 24.50
C GLY A 757 8.44 18.27 25.52
N ARG A 758 8.02 18.97 26.59
CA ARG A 758 7.09 18.44 27.60
C ARG A 758 5.69 18.29 27.03
N GLU A 759 5.20 19.30 26.30
CA GLU A 759 3.86 19.27 25.67
C GLU A 759 3.78 18.19 24.58
N LEU A 760 4.79 18.12 23.71
CA LEU A 760 4.87 17.11 22.65
C LEU A 760 4.87 15.69 23.23
N MET A 761 5.73 15.41 24.22
CA MET A 761 5.79 14.09 24.85
C MET A 761 4.55 13.77 25.68
N GLY A 762 3.98 14.74 26.40
CA GLY A 762 2.74 14.55 27.15
C GLY A 762 1.59 14.10 26.23
N THR A 763 1.42 14.81 25.12
CA THR A 763 0.44 14.45 24.09
C THR A 763 0.73 13.09 23.46
N LEU A 764 2.01 12.77 23.24
CA LEU A 764 2.45 11.48 22.71
C LEU A 764 2.13 10.31 23.66
N ILE A 765 2.29 10.50 24.97
CA ILE A 765 1.96 9.54 26.03
C ILE A 765 0.45 9.33 26.11
N GLU A 766 -0.34 10.41 26.09
CA GLU A 766 -1.81 10.35 26.04
C GLU A 766 -2.28 9.52 24.84
N ALA A 767 -1.70 9.75 23.66
CA ALA A 767 -2.04 9.02 22.45
C ALA A 767 -1.63 7.54 22.52
N ALA A 768 -0.45 7.23 23.05
CA ALA A 768 0.02 5.85 23.22
C ALA A 768 -0.89 5.06 24.19
N ALA A 769 -1.31 5.68 25.30
CA ALA A 769 -2.24 5.08 26.25
C ALA A 769 -3.63 4.87 25.65
N ALA A 770 -4.14 5.84 24.87
CA ALA A 770 -5.42 5.72 24.16
C ALA A 770 -5.41 4.59 23.12
N GLN A 771 -4.25 4.29 22.52
CA GLN A 771 -4.07 3.14 21.63
C GLN A 771 -3.90 1.80 22.36
N GLY A 772 -3.97 1.78 23.70
CA GLY A 772 -3.85 0.57 24.52
C GLY A 772 -2.43 0.00 24.61
N LEU A 773 -1.39 0.80 24.32
CA LEU A 773 0.00 0.37 24.48
C LEU A 773 0.34 0.17 25.96
N GLU A 774 1.22 -0.80 26.23
CA GLU A 774 1.62 -1.20 27.57
C GLU A 774 2.80 -0.37 28.09
N TYR A 775 3.70 0.03 27.20
CA TYR A 775 4.88 0.81 27.51
C TYR A 775 5.33 1.66 26.32
N ILE A 776 6.14 2.67 26.60
CA ILE A 776 6.83 3.47 25.57
C ILE A 776 8.29 3.62 25.98
N ASP A 777 9.24 3.37 25.06
CA ASP A 777 10.68 3.40 25.36
C ASP A 777 11.52 4.02 24.24
N GLY A 778 12.77 4.35 24.54
CA GLY A 778 13.68 4.96 23.57
C GLY A 778 15.12 4.94 24.05
N LEU A 779 16.05 4.90 23.11
CA LEU A 779 17.48 5.00 23.40
C LEU A 779 17.94 6.46 23.34
N VAL A 780 18.57 6.92 24.42
CA VAL A 780 19.08 8.28 24.57
C VAL A 780 20.55 8.22 24.93
N LEU A 781 21.39 9.04 24.28
CA LEU A 781 22.81 9.13 24.63
C LEU A 781 23.00 9.51 26.10
N ALA A 782 23.92 8.82 26.78
CA ALA A 782 24.19 9.04 28.21
C ALA A 782 24.65 10.48 28.53
N ASN A 783 25.19 11.20 27.55
CA ASN A 783 25.62 12.59 27.70
C ASN A 783 24.51 13.63 27.43
N ASN A 784 23.33 13.23 26.92
CA ASN A 784 22.21 14.13 26.64
C ASN A 784 21.42 14.47 27.91
N ARG A 785 22.06 15.20 28.83
CA ARG A 785 21.47 15.60 30.13
C ARG A 785 20.13 16.33 29.99
N PRO A 786 19.93 17.26 29.02
CA PRO A 786 18.63 17.91 28.84
C PRO A 786 17.49 16.93 28.56
N MET A 787 17.71 15.96 27.67
CA MET A 787 16.71 14.95 27.32
C MET A 787 16.41 14.01 28.50
N LEU A 788 17.46 13.49 29.16
CA LEU A 788 17.30 12.61 30.32
C LEU A 788 16.55 13.30 31.46
N GLY A 789 16.85 14.58 31.71
CA GLY A 789 16.14 15.39 32.70
C GLY A 789 14.66 15.61 32.34
N LEU A 790 14.37 15.90 31.06
CA LEU A 790 13.01 16.03 30.56
C LEU A 790 12.21 14.73 30.76
N MET A 791 12.75 13.59 30.32
CA MET A 791 12.07 12.29 30.44
C MET A 791 11.84 11.89 31.90
N THR A 792 12.84 12.09 32.76
CA THR A 792 12.70 11.83 34.21
C THR A 792 11.59 12.70 34.82
N SER A 793 11.47 13.97 34.39
CA SER A 793 10.40 14.87 34.85
C SER A 793 8.99 14.48 34.37
N LEU A 794 8.90 13.59 33.38
CA LEU A 794 7.68 13.00 32.85
C LEU A 794 7.39 11.61 33.45
N GLY A 795 8.24 11.13 34.38
CA GLY A 795 8.06 9.85 35.05
C GLY A 795 8.73 8.65 34.37
N PHE A 796 9.58 8.86 33.36
CA PHE A 796 10.31 7.77 32.74
C PHE A 796 11.41 7.23 33.66
N VAL A 797 11.60 5.91 33.62
CA VAL A 797 12.73 5.19 34.19
C VAL A 797 13.92 5.29 33.23
N ASN A 798 15.12 5.43 33.77
CA ASN A 798 16.33 5.69 33.01
C ASN A 798 17.43 4.68 33.34
N ASP A 799 17.47 3.59 32.60
CA ASP A 799 18.40 2.48 32.77
C ASP A 799 19.65 2.63 31.89
N VAL A 800 20.76 2.02 32.31
CA VAL A 800 21.93 1.87 31.44
C VAL A 800 21.59 0.82 30.38
N ASP A 801 21.92 1.10 29.12
CA ASP A 801 21.71 0.10 28.07
C ASP A 801 22.67 -1.08 28.25
N ALA A 802 22.15 -2.31 28.08
CA ALA A 802 22.91 -3.53 28.34
C ALA A 802 23.91 -3.86 27.23
N GLU A 803 23.68 -3.36 26.01
CA GLU A 803 24.52 -3.63 24.83
C GLU A 803 25.50 -2.49 24.56
N ASP A 804 25.14 -1.24 24.87
CA ASP A 804 25.98 -0.05 24.65
C ASP A 804 25.96 0.91 25.87
N PRO A 805 27.03 0.92 26.70
CA PRO A 805 27.13 1.81 27.86
C PRO A 805 27.10 3.32 27.55
N THR A 806 27.28 3.71 26.28
CA THR A 806 27.17 5.11 25.84
C THR A 806 25.72 5.55 25.66
N MET A 807 24.78 4.60 25.68
CA MET A 807 23.35 4.78 25.56
C MET A 807 22.65 4.47 26.88
N ARG A 808 21.46 5.05 27.03
CA ARG A 808 20.54 4.80 28.15
C ARG A 808 19.19 4.44 27.59
N ARG A 809 18.60 3.38 28.13
CA ARG A 809 17.22 2.99 27.82
C ARG A 809 16.28 3.77 28.73
N VAL A 810 15.44 4.59 28.13
CA VAL A 810 14.50 5.45 28.84
C VAL A 810 13.08 4.97 28.54
N TRP A 811 12.32 4.57 29.55
CA TRP A 811 11.03 3.90 29.34
C TRP A 811 9.96 4.27 30.37
N LEU A 812 8.69 4.15 29.99
CA LEU A 812 7.53 4.42 30.83
C LEU A 812 6.48 3.31 30.63
N GLY A 813 5.99 2.73 31.72
CA GLY A 813 4.82 1.86 31.70
C GLY A 813 3.53 2.68 31.61
N LEU A 814 2.63 2.32 30.68
CA LEU A 814 1.39 3.05 30.40
C LEU A 814 0.15 2.40 31.05
N ARG A 815 0.23 1.13 31.45
CA ARG A 815 -0.81 0.48 32.27
C ARG A 815 -0.61 0.80 33.76
N PRO A 816 -1.69 0.97 34.54
CA PRO A 816 -1.57 0.90 35.98
C PRO A 816 -1.01 -0.47 36.35
N ALA A 817 0.00 -0.51 37.23
CA ALA A 817 0.52 -1.77 37.76
C ALA A 817 -0.66 -2.63 38.26
N PRO A 818 -0.69 -3.96 38.00
CA PRO A 818 -1.70 -4.81 38.59
C PRO A 818 -1.67 -4.59 40.11
N ALA A 819 -2.83 -4.33 40.71
CA ALA A 819 -2.95 -4.31 42.16
C ALA A 819 -2.43 -5.66 42.68
N LEU A 820 -1.35 -5.60 43.45
CA LEU A 820 -0.59 -6.73 43.98
C LEU A 820 -1.48 -7.74 44.72
#